data_AF-A0A7S7MA00-F1
#
_entry.id   AF-A0A7S7MA00-F1
#
_cell.length_a   1.000
_cell.length_b   1.000
_cell.length_c   1.000
_cell.angle_alpha   90.00
_cell.angle_beta   90.00
_cell.angle_gamma   90.00
#
_symmetry.space_group_name_H-M   'P 1'
#
loop_
_entity.id
_entity.type
_entity.pdbx_description
1 polymer ?
#
loop_
_entity_poly.entity_id
_entity_poly.type
_entity_poly.pdbx_seq_one_letter_code
_entity_poly.pdbx_strand_id
1 'polypeptide(L)'
;MSRGPSALSALIAVDKPVGMTSFDVVARVRRAVGERRVGHAGTLDPAATGVLVVGIGQATRLLGQLTLERKGYRARIDLGSETTTDDAEGEATATAEVPERLLDSELAARAVRSLEKTRTQVPPDYSAISVGGRRAYALARAGERPALAPRPARVFRAALVEVLPDERAWVVDLDVSKGTYVRSIARDLGRELGCYAHVGALERTFAGPVGLSDCVSLGELVSGGVGLVRTRCLDPARVLGLARRPLVANELAAVSSGRPIACGVAADEHGAHEPAPSERVCLVWDGGLVGIWARRGSHLVCEANFPQAIEGVRPDLSQVGPVFALGPHAERQLVRESILWHAGSQERTHPFSLLDGSATGRLSFWGAEPPATRASGEGQSDEQPFVCVLGAFDGLHRGHRTLIARAREEARRRSARLAVVTFSPDPASVLEGPWAPRNLLGTSDRARALMACGIDLLVTVDFTGELAALTYERFVRDVLGGLMSVSALVVGSNFRLGAGGAGTVDALAELGRAHGFDVIGMDLVDVGGTPISASRIRALVEAGAVEDAADLLGRCHFVWGQVEHGRGEGTGLGFPTANVRVDRSVCLPAEGVYAGFVVRGAGALTAWPAAINVGVPRTFAPGAEGQAFLEATLLGFSGDLYGQYVYVVFVRWLRGPERFSSVDELTRTVLANVDWVRRSLGESGVELAGVSA
;
A
#
# COMPACT_ATOMS: atom_id res chain seq x y z
N MET A 1 -28.62 35.58 -8.94
CA MET A 1 -27.22 35.73 -9.39
C MET A 1 -26.63 34.34 -9.57
N SER A 2 -26.47 33.86 -10.81
CA SER A 2 -25.75 32.61 -11.06
C SER A 2 -24.30 32.82 -10.62
N ARG A 3 -23.88 32.09 -9.58
CA ARG A 3 -22.50 32.15 -9.11
C ARG A 3 -21.60 31.71 -10.26
N GLY A 4 -20.57 32.51 -10.55
CA GLY A 4 -19.60 32.19 -11.60
C GLY A 4 -18.88 30.86 -11.34
N PRO A 5 -18.17 30.33 -12.35
CA PRO A 5 -17.38 29.09 -12.22
C PRO A 5 -16.42 29.14 -11.02
N SER A 6 -16.38 28.08 -10.21
CA SER A 6 -15.45 27.95 -9.07
C SER A 6 -14.04 27.66 -9.58
N ALA A 7 -13.04 28.41 -9.14
CA ALA A 7 -11.65 28.18 -9.58
C ALA A 7 -11.02 26.91 -8.99
N LEU A 8 -11.63 26.34 -7.94
CA LEU A 8 -11.20 25.14 -7.24
C LEU A 8 -12.42 24.28 -6.94
N SER A 9 -12.37 23.00 -7.31
CA SER A 9 -13.37 22.00 -6.92
C SER A 9 -12.65 20.76 -6.40
N ALA A 10 -12.78 20.46 -5.11
CA ALA A 10 -12.05 19.37 -4.47
C ALA A 10 -12.76 18.89 -3.20
N LEU A 11 -12.51 17.63 -2.83
CA LEU A 11 -12.78 17.13 -1.48
C LEU A 11 -11.49 17.19 -0.66
N ILE A 12 -11.59 17.56 0.61
CA ILE A 12 -10.47 17.54 1.56
C ILE A 12 -10.93 17.03 2.91
N ALA A 13 -10.07 16.32 3.63
CA ALA A 13 -10.30 15.94 5.01
C ALA A 13 -9.58 16.92 5.94
N VAL A 14 -10.27 17.41 6.96
CA VAL A 14 -9.70 18.31 7.96
C VAL A 14 -9.71 17.60 9.30
N ASP A 15 -8.58 17.60 9.99
CA ASP A 15 -8.54 17.23 11.40
C ASP A 15 -9.13 18.39 12.19
N LYS A 16 -10.39 18.22 12.59
CA LYS A 16 -11.15 19.26 13.28
C LYS A 16 -10.59 19.40 14.70
N PRO A 17 -10.15 20.60 15.11
CA PRO A 17 -9.74 20.83 16.50
C PRO A 17 -10.94 20.92 17.45
N VAL A 18 -10.65 20.75 18.74
CA VAL A 18 -11.62 20.92 19.82
C VAL A 18 -12.13 22.37 19.89
N GLY A 19 -13.36 22.56 20.36
CA GLY A 19 -13.97 23.86 20.61
C GLY A 19 -14.51 24.60 19.37
N MET A 20 -14.34 24.05 18.17
CA MET A 20 -14.92 24.61 16.93
C MET A 20 -16.15 23.82 16.49
N THR A 21 -17.18 24.47 15.94
CA THR A 21 -18.23 23.75 15.22
C THR A 21 -17.73 23.27 13.85
N SER A 22 -18.42 22.30 13.24
CA SER A 22 -18.15 21.94 11.83
C SER A 22 -18.33 23.12 10.87
N PHE A 23 -19.20 24.09 11.21
CA PHE A 23 -19.40 25.31 10.42
C PHE A 23 -18.24 26.29 10.55
N ASP A 24 -17.60 26.37 11.72
CA ASP A 24 -16.41 27.19 11.92
C ASP A 24 -15.23 26.69 11.08
N VAL A 25 -15.07 25.37 10.99
CA VAL A 25 -14.10 24.74 10.09
C VAL A 25 -14.38 25.13 8.64
N VAL A 26 -15.64 25.01 8.18
CA VAL A 26 -16.03 25.44 6.83
C VAL A 26 -15.73 26.92 6.59
N ALA A 27 -15.99 27.79 7.57
CA ALA A 27 -15.69 29.21 7.47
C ALA A 27 -14.18 29.48 7.37
N ARG A 28 -13.34 28.73 8.10
CA ARG A 28 -11.87 28.81 8.01
C ARG A 28 -11.39 28.35 6.63
N VAL A 29 -11.87 27.20 6.15
CA VAL A 29 -11.51 26.68 4.81
C VAL A 29 -11.91 27.69 3.72
N ARG A 30 -13.13 28.23 3.78
CA ARG A 30 -13.62 29.26 2.85
C ARG A 30 -12.69 30.47 2.76
N ARG A 31 -12.14 30.94 3.89
CA ARG A 31 -11.17 32.04 3.90
C ARG A 31 -9.82 31.62 3.32
N ALA A 32 -9.32 30.44 3.71
CA ALA A 32 -8.03 29.93 3.29
C ALA A 32 -7.91 29.73 1.76
N VAL A 33 -8.99 29.29 1.11
CA VAL A 33 -8.98 29.04 -0.36
C VAL A 33 -9.65 30.14 -1.18
N GLY A 34 -10.25 31.14 -0.55
CA GLY A 34 -10.97 32.21 -1.26
C GLY A 34 -12.24 31.76 -2.01
N GLU A 35 -12.76 30.56 -1.75
CA GLU A 35 -13.94 29.99 -2.43
C GLU A 35 -15.18 30.09 -1.52
N ARG A 36 -16.26 30.69 -2.01
CA ARG A 36 -17.51 30.87 -1.25
C ARG A 36 -18.30 29.57 -1.09
N ARG A 37 -18.21 28.68 -2.07
CA ARG A 37 -18.93 27.41 -2.09
C ARG A 37 -18.14 26.33 -1.35
N VAL A 38 -18.32 26.29 -0.04
CA VAL A 38 -17.71 25.27 0.84
C VAL A 38 -18.78 24.71 1.78
N GLY A 39 -18.79 23.39 1.97
CA GLY A 39 -19.67 22.66 2.88
C GLY A 39 -18.97 21.43 3.45
N HIS A 40 -19.63 20.70 4.34
CA HIS A 40 -19.06 19.50 4.97
C HIS A 40 -20.02 18.32 4.98
N ALA A 41 -19.50 17.11 5.20
CA ALA A 41 -20.27 15.90 5.44
C ALA A 41 -19.93 15.30 6.81
N GLY A 42 -20.94 14.76 7.49
CA GLY A 42 -20.78 14.14 8.81
C GLY A 42 -20.41 15.13 9.91
N THR A 43 -21.37 15.92 10.37
CA THR A 43 -21.20 16.89 11.48
C THR A 43 -20.50 16.26 12.69
N LEU A 44 -19.57 17.01 13.27
CA LEU A 44 -18.97 16.79 14.58
C LEU A 44 -19.43 17.90 15.53
N ASP A 45 -19.71 17.51 16.77
CA ASP A 45 -19.99 18.41 17.88
C ASP A 45 -18.75 19.25 18.22
N PRO A 46 -18.88 20.42 18.88
CA PRO A 46 -17.76 21.30 19.19
C PRO A 46 -16.63 20.63 19.96
N ALA A 47 -16.97 19.85 20.99
CA ALA A 47 -16.04 19.10 21.81
C ALA A 47 -15.35 17.92 21.08
N ALA A 48 -15.90 17.46 19.94
CA ALA A 48 -15.34 16.30 19.23
C ALA A 48 -14.25 16.70 18.23
N THR A 49 -13.13 15.98 18.18
CA THR A 49 -12.03 16.21 17.24
C THR A 49 -12.01 15.21 16.09
N GLY A 50 -11.05 15.33 15.17
CA GLY A 50 -10.75 14.31 14.17
C GLY A 50 -11.39 14.56 12.81
N VAL A 51 -11.52 13.48 12.04
CA VAL A 51 -11.77 13.51 10.59
C VAL A 51 -13.05 14.25 10.23
N LEU A 52 -13.00 15.38 9.51
CA LEU A 52 -14.16 16.07 8.92
C LEU A 52 -13.98 16.24 7.41
N VAL A 53 -14.88 15.66 6.61
CA VAL A 53 -14.82 15.79 5.15
C VAL A 53 -15.47 17.11 4.72
N VAL A 54 -14.71 17.91 3.97
CA VAL A 54 -15.09 19.23 3.47
C VAL A 54 -15.07 19.22 1.94
N GLY A 55 -16.15 19.70 1.32
CA GLY A 55 -16.27 19.87 -0.12
C GLY A 55 -16.13 21.33 -0.50
N ILE A 56 -15.31 21.59 -1.53
CA ILE A 56 -15.01 22.92 -2.07
C ILE A 56 -15.52 22.98 -3.51
N GLY A 57 -16.11 24.11 -3.91
CA GLY A 57 -16.63 24.31 -5.25
C GLY A 57 -17.72 23.29 -5.60
N GLN A 58 -17.62 22.68 -6.78
CA GLN A 58 -18.60 21.71 -7.25
C GLN A 58 -18.66 20.45 -6.38
N ALA A 59 -17.59 20.12 -5.65
CA ALA A 59 -17.52 18.96 -4.76
C ALA A 59 -18.53 19.02 -3.60
N THR A 60 -19.07 20.20 -3.28
CA THR A 60 -20.19 20.32 -2.31
C THR A 60 -21.43 19.49 -2.71
N ARG A 61 -21.61 19.19 -4.00
CA ARG A 61 -22.70 18.32 -4.52
C ARG A 61 -22.48 16.84 -4.21
N LEU A 62 -21.24 16.45 -3.91
CA LEU A 62 -20.89 15.07 -3.56
C LEU A 62 -21.19 14.75 -2.10
N LEU A 63 -21.24 15.74 -1.22
CA LEU A 63 -21.30 15.55 0.24
C LEU A 63 -22.46 14.67 0.72
N GLY A 64 -23.61 14.73 0.04
CA GLY A 64 -24.78 13.89 0.35
C GLY A 64 -24.69 12.46 -0.21
N GLN A 65 -23.71 12.17 -1.06
CA GLN A 65 -23.53 10.93 -1.80
C GLN A 65 -22.31 10.12 -1.35
N LEU A 66 -21.52 10.65 -0.41
CA LEU A 66 -20.30 9.99 0.08
C LEU A 66 -20.64 8.74 0.92
N THR A 67 -19.80 7.70 0.81
CA THR A 67 -19.95 6.42 1.51
C THR A 67 -19.47 6.48 2.97
N LEU A 68 -20.07 7.37 3.75
CA LEU A 68 -19.71 7.61 5.16
C LEU A 68 -20.59 6.79 6.14
N GLU A 69 -20.93 5.56 5.76
CA GLU A 69 -21.87 4.69 6.49
C GLU A 69 -21.25 4.04 7.74
N ARG A 70 -19.91 3.93 7.79
CA ARG A 70 -19.15 3.52 8.98
C ARG A 70 -18.33 4.67 9.52
N LYS A 71 -18.13 4.71 10.84
CA LYS A 71 -17.32 5.72 11.52
C LYS A 71 -16.54 5.11 12.66
N GLY A 72 -15.28 5.50 12.80
CA GLY A 72 -14.41 5.12 13.90
C GLY A 72 -14.30 6.24 14.90
N TYR A 73 -14.28 5.91 16.19
CA TYR A 73 -14.11 6.87 17.27
C TYR A 73 -13.14 6.32 18.32
N ARG A 74 -12.31 7.21 18.86
CA ARG A 74 -11.66 7.03 20.14
C ARG A 74 -12.38 7.90 21.16
N ALA A 75 -12.92 7.27 22.20
CA ALA A 75 -13.72 7.95 23.21
C ALA A 75 -13.12 7.71 24.59
N ARG A 76 -13.00 8.79 25.37
CA ARG A 76 -12.85 8.72 26.82
C ARG A 76 -14.25 8.74 27.43
N ILE A 77 -14.56 7.71 28.22
CA ILE A 77 -15.81 7.55 28.95
C ILE A 77 -15.50 7.78 30.42
N ASP A 78 -15.99 8.87 30.98
CA ASP A 78 -15.84 9.20 32.41
C ASP A 78 -16.98 8.53 33.19
N LEU A 79 -16.63 7.76 34.22
CA LEU A 79 -17.59 7.01 35.04
C LEU A 79 -17.96 7.81 36.28
N GLY A 80 -19.16 7.57 36.82
CA GLY A 80 -19.60 8.14 38.10
C GLY A 80 -20.61 9.28 37.96
N SER A 81 -20.85 9.76 36.73
CA SER A 81 -21.84 10.83 36.49
C SER A 81 -22.47 10.77 35.10
N GLU A 82 -23.74 11.17 35.02
CA GLU A 82 -24.49 11.42 33.80
C GLU A 82 -24.73 12.94 33.68
N THR A 83 -24.53 13.51 32.49
CA THR A 83 -24.61 14.96 32.27
C THR A 83 -25.77 15.35 31.35
N THR A 84 -26.20 16.61 31.43
CA THR A 84 -27.30 17.16 30.59
C THR A 84 -27.06 17.03 29.08
N THR A 85 -25.81 17.02 28.64
CA THR A 85 -25.41 16.92 27.23
C THR A 85 -24.82 15.56 26.87
N ASP A 86 -24.80 14.60 27.80
CA ASP A 86 -24.14 13.29 27.67
C ASP A 86 -22.62 13.38 27.37
N ASP A 87 -22.02 14.55 27.58
CA ASP A 87 -20.59 14.83 27.46
C ASP A 87 -20.11 15.78 28.57
N ALA A 88 -18.80 16.05 28.62
CA ALA A 88 -18.18 16.88 29.64
C ALA A 88 -18.57 18.37 29.59
N GLU A 89 -19.27 18.85 28.56
CA GLU A 89 -19.75 20.25 28.51
C GLU A 89 -21.01 20.47 29.37
N GLY A 90 -21.69 19.40 29.78
CA GLY A 90 -22.96 19.46 30.50
C GLY A 90 -22.82 19.36 32.01
N GLU A 91 -23.80 19.91 32.72
CA GLU A 91 -23.91 19.77 34.19
C GLU A 91 -24.35 18.35 34.58
N ALA A 92 -23.85 17.85 35.72
CA ALA A 92 -24.22 16.55 36.25
C ALA A 92 -25.70 16.51 36.67
N THR A 93 -26.42 15.51 36.16
CA THR A 93 -27.85 15.27 36.46
C THR A 93 -28.04 14.13 37.45
N ALA A 94 -27.10 13.20 37.48
CA ALA A 94 -27.02 12.09 38.42
C ALA A 94 -25.56 11.71 38.64
N THR A 95 -25.26 11.22 39.84
CA THR A 95 -23.94 10.71 40.21
C THR A 95 -24.08 9.39 40.97
N ALA A 96 -23.06 8.55 40.89
CA ALA A 96 -22.96 7.32 41.68
C ALA A 96 -21.48 7.00 41.96
N GLU A 97 -21.24 6.23 43.01
CA GLU A 97 -19.92 5.69 43.29
C GLU A 97 -19.53 4.71 42.17
N VAL A 98 -18.28 4.78 41.71
CA VAL A 98 -17.74 3.87 40.69
C VAL A 98 -17.15 2.65 41.40
N PRO A 99 -17.74 1.44 41.25
CA PRO A 99 -17.21 0.26 41.90
C PRO A 99 -15.77 -0.06 41.45
N GLU A 100 -14.87 -0.36 42.39
CA GLU A 100 -13.45 -0.66 42.10
C GLU A 100 -13.25 -1.77 41.06
N ARG A 101 -14.17 -2.75 41.01
CA ARG A 101 -14.15 -3.81 39.97
C ARG A 101 -14.27 -3.28 38.54
N LEU A 102 -14.84 -2.09 38.32
CA LEU A 102 -14.91 -1.45 36.99
C LEU A 102 -13.56 -0.84 36.58
N LEU A 103 -12.61 -0.72 37.51
CA LEU A 103 -11.25 -0.28 37.23
C LEU A 103 -10.34 -1.47 36.86
N ASP A 104 -10.84 -2.71 36.96
CA ASP A 104 -10.16 -3.89 36.44
C ASP A 104 -10.23 -3.92 34.90
N SER A 105 -9.08 -4.05 34.25
CA SER A 105 -8.97 -4.00 32.79
C SER A 105 -9.70 -5.16 32.10
N GLU A 106 -9.75 -6.35 32.70
CA GLU A 106 -10.38 -7.50 32.07
C GLU A 106 -11.92 -7.38 32.12
N LEU A 107 -12.46 -6.91 33.25
CA LEU A 107 -13.88 -6.64 33.40
C LEU A 107 -14.35 -5.46 32.55
N ALA A 108 -13.58 -4.37 32.53
CA ALA A 108 -13.83 -3.24 31.64
C ALA A 108 -13.83 -3.68 30.17
N ALA A 109 -12.86 -4.51 29.74
CA ALA A 109 -12.79 -5.01 28.37
C ALA A 109 -14.01 -5.88 28.02
N ARG A 110 -14.49 -6.71 28.95
CA ARG A 110 -15.72 -7.49 28.78
C ARG A 110 -16.95 -6.59 28.65
N ALA A 111 -17.08 -5.56 29.47
CA ALA A 111 -18.17 -4.59 29.40
C ALA A 111 -18.18 -3.84 28.06
N VAL A 112 -17.02 -3.36 27.61
CA VAL A 112 -16.87 -2.67 26.32
C VAL A 112 -17.20 -3.59 25.15
N ARG A 113 -16.70 -4.84 25.13
CA ARG A 113 -17.04 -5.81 24.08
C ARG A 113 -18.54 -6.12 24.00
N SER A 114 -19.28 -6.04 25.12
CA SER A 114 -20.73 -6.23 25.12
C SER A 114 -21.49 -5.19 24.27
N LEU A 115 -20.84 -4.10 23.89
CA LEU A 115 -21.40 -3.08 23.01
C LEU A 115 -21.56 -3.57 21.58
N GLU A 116 -20.79 -4.58 21.12
CA GLU A 116 -20.71 -5.11 19.74
C GLU A 116 -22.00 -5.79 19.25
N LYS A 117 -23.08 -5.02 19.16
CA LYS A 117 -24.38 -5.47 18.67
C LYS A 117 -25.17 -4.31 18.10
N THR A 118 -26.32 -4.65 17.52
CA THR A 118 -27.33 -3.64 17.19
C THR A 118 -28.08 -3.30 18.47
N ARG A 119 -28.16 -2.01 18.79
CA ARG A 119 -28.87 -1.48 19.95
C ARG A 119 -29.82 -0.38 19.51
N THR A 120 -30.84 -0.15 20.32
CA THR A 120 -31.73 0.99 20.16
C THR A 120 -31.27 2.09 21.11
N GLN A 121 -30.93 3.26 20.57
CA GLN A 121 -30.48 4.41 21.35
C GLN A 121 -31.50 5.55 21.27
N VAL A 122 -31.74 6.23 22.39
CA VAL A 122 -32.38 7.56 22.36
C VAL A 122 -31.28 8.58 22.14
N PRO A 123 -31.32 9.36 21.04
CA PRO A 123 -30.33 10.41 20.79
C PRO A 123 -30.24 11.42 21.94
N PRO A 124 -29.12 12.13 22.11
CA PRO A 124 -29.00 13.18 23.12
C PRO A 124 -30.02 14.30 22.88
N ASP A 125 -30.50 14.91 23.98
CA ASP A 125 -31.41 16.06 23.93
C ASP A 125 -30.81 17.22 23.12
N TYR A 126 -29.50 17.43 23.27
CA TYR A 126 -28.70 18.39 22.51
C TYR A 126 -28.23 17.83 21.17
N SER A 127 -29.17 17.34 20.37
CA SER A 127 -28.92 16.85 19.00
C SER A 127 -29.55 17.75 17.94
N ALA A 128 -29.09 17.59 16.69
CA ALA A 128 -29.63 18.29 15.54
C ALA A 128 -30.97 17.71 15.03
N ILE A 129 -31.58 16.74 15.70
CA ILE A 129 -32.86 16.14 15.28
C ILE A 129 -33.97 17.20 15.34
N SER A 130 -34.93 17.15 14.41
CA SER A 130 -36.10 18.03 14.49
C SER A 130 -37.29 17.32 15.11
N VAL A 131 -37.96 17.98 16.05
CA VAL A 131 -39.18 17.55 16.74
C VAL A 131 -40.20 18.68 16.58
N GLY A 132 -41.34 18.40 15.95
CA GLY A 132 -42.40 19.40 15.71
C GLY A 132 -41.92 20.65 14.96
N GLY A 133 -40.95 20.52 14.05
CA GLY A 133 -40.40 21.64 13.27
C GLY A 133 -39.31 22.46 13.97
N ARG A 134 -39.07 22.25 15.28
CA ARG A 134 -37.95 22.85 16.04
C ARG A 134 -36.79 21.85 16.15
N ARG A 135 -35.55 22.32 16.30
CA ARG A 135 -34.39 21.43 16.55
C ARG A 135 -34.34 21.05 18.04
N ALA A 136 -33.97 19.81 18.35
CA ALA A 136 -33.95 19.28 19.71
C ALA A 136 -33.04 20.10 20.63
N TYR A 137 -31.82 20.46 20.17
CA TYR A 137 -30.96 21.35 20.96
C TYR A 137 -31.59 22.73 21.24
N ALA A 138 -32.48 23.23 20.38
CA ALA A 138 -33.15 24.51 20.61
C ALA A 138 -34.28 24.40 21.64
N LEU A 139 -34.92 23.21 21.74
CA LEU A 139 -35.87 22.88 22.79
C LEU A 139 -35.15 22.71 24.13
N ALA A 140 -34.07 21.94 24.16
CA ALA A 140 -33.25 21.70 25.35
C ALA A 140 -32.69 23.00 25.93
N ARG A 141 -32.19 23.92 25.07
CA ARG A 141 -31.74 25.26 25.49
C ARG A 141 -32.86 26.15 26.03
N ALA A 142 -34.12 25.88 25.69
CA ALA A 142 -35.28 26.56 26.26
C ALA A 142 -35.77 25.90 27.57
N GLY A 143 -35.05 24.89 28.08
CA GLY A 143 -35.43 24.10 29.26
C GLY A 143 -36.50 23.03 28.99
N GLU A 144 -36.89 22.84 27.73
CA GLU A 144 -37.87 21.82 27.31
C GLU A 144 -37.15 20.48 27.04
N ARG A 145 -37.67 19.35 27.53
CA ARG A 145 -37.13 18.02 27.18
C ARG A 145 -37.72 17.53 25.87
N PRO A 146 -36.94 17.42 24.78
CA PRO A 146 -37.47 16.96 23.50
C PRO A 146 -37.84 15.48 23.56
N ALA A 147 -39.07 15.13 23.16
CA ALA A 147 -39.48 13.74 22.98
C ALA A 147 -38.80 13.12 21.75
N LEU A 148 -37.61 12.54 21.95
CA LEU A 148 -36.81 11.92 20.89
C LEU A 148 -37.15 10.44 20.72
N ALA A 149 -37.58 10.06 19.52
CA ALA A 149 -37.84 8.66 19.18
C ALA A 149 -36.53 7.84 19.18
N PRO A 150 -36.52 6.64 19.78
CA PRO A 150 -35.36 5.75 19.72
C PRO A 150 -35.02 5.32 18.29
N ARG A 151 -33.74 5.09 18.01
CA ARG A 151 -33.23 4.72 16.68
C ARG A 151 -32.22 3.58 16.76
N PRO A 152 -32.15 2.71 15.75
CA PRO A 152 -31.14 1.66 15.71
C PRO A 152 -29.74 2.28 15.52
N ALA A 153 -28.77 1.73 16.25
CA ALA A 153 -27.35 1.98 16.08
C ALA A 153 -26.62 0.64 16.13
N ARG A 154 -25.67 0.45 15.21
CA ARG A 154 -24.84 -0.75 15.19
C ARG A 154 -23.44 -0.38 15.64
N VAL A 155 -22.95 -1.10 16.65
CA VAL A 155 -21.52 -1.16 16.97
C VAL A 155 -20.97 -2.42 16.31
N PHE A 156 -20.04 -2.25 15.37
CA PHE A 156 -19.37 -3.35 14.67
C PHE A 156 -18.19 -3.88 15.47
N ARG A 157 -17.46 -3.00 16.14
CA ARG A 157 -16.31 -3.33 17.00
C ARG A 157 -16.25 -2.36 18.18
N ALA A 158 -15.89 -2.87 19.35
CA ALA A 158 -15.63 -2.08 20.55
C ALA A 158 -14.45 -2.69 21.32
N ALA A 159 -13.39 -1.91 21.48
CA ALA A 159 -12.18 -2.34 22.17
C ALA A 159 -11.84 -1.37 23.30
N LEU A 160 -11.55 -1.91 24.48
CA LEU A 160 -10.92 -1.15 25.54
C LEU A 160 -9.45 -0.91 25.15
N VAL A 161 -9.04 0.35 25.18
CA VAL A 161 -7.65 0.77 24.95
C VAL A 161 -6.93 0.85 26.29
N GLU A 162 -7.55 1.50 27.27
CA GLU A 162 -6.94 1.78 28.57
C GLU A 162 -8.01 2.01 29.63
N VAL A 163 -7.72 1.64 30.88
CA VAL A 163 -8.45 2.10 32.08
C VAL A 163 -7.58 3.14 32.76
N LEU A 164 -8.17 4.27 33.15
CA LEU A 164 -7.55 5.33 33.93
C LEU A 164 -8.12 5.28 35.36
N PRO A 165 -7.49 4.56 36.31
CA PRO A 165 -8.10 4.28 37.61
C PRO A 165 -8.28 5.54 38.46
N ASP A 166 -7.26 6.41 38.51
CA ASP A 166 -7.28 7.64 39.31
C ASP A 166 -8.34 8.64 38.83
N GLU A 167 -8.60 8.63 37.52
CA GLU A 167 -9.59 9.50 36.87
C GLU A 167 -10.96 8.82 36.73
N ARG A 168 -11.07 7.54 37.11
CA ARG A 168 -12.27 6.70 36.97
C ARG A 168 -12.85 6.76 35.56
N ALA A 169 -11.99 6.58 34.55
CA ALA A 169 -12.36 6.70 33.15
C ALA A 169 -11.86 5.52 32.30
N TRP A 170 -12.52 5.27 31.17
CA TRP A 170 -12.12 4.29 30.17
C TRP A 170 -11.81 4.96 28.84
N VAL A 171 -10.73 4.56 28.19
CA VAL A 171 -10.45 4.91 26.79
C VAL A 171 -10.84 3.74 25.91
N VAL A 172 -11.72 3.97 24.93
CA VAL A 172 -12.28 2.93 24.07
C VAL A 172 -12.20 3.32 22.59
N ASP A 173 -11.94 2.34 21.74
CA ASP A 173 -12.07 2.46 20.29
C ASP A 173 -13.39 1.81 19.84
N LEU A 174 -14.17 2.55 19.06
CA LEU A 174 -15.51 2.16 18.58
C LEU A 174 -15.58 2.26 17.06
N ASP A 175 -16.12 1.24 16.42
CA ASP A 175 -16.53 1.24 15.02
C ASP A 175 -18.04 1.12 14.92
N VAL A 176 -18.69 2.14 14.38
CA VAL A 176 -20.14 2.29 14.47
C VAL A 176 -20.77 2.65 13.13
N SER A 177 -22.05 2.32 12.98
CA SER A 177 -22.86 2.78 11.85
C SER A 177 -23.10 4.29 11.92
N LYS A 178 -23.36 4.89 10.76
CA LYS A 178 -23.86 6.26 10.64
C LYS A 178 -25.12 6.46 11.50
N GLY A 179 -25.21 7.64 12.11
CA GLY A 179 -26.32 7.99 13.01
C GLY A 179 -26.14 7.49 14.45
N THR A 180 -25.07 6.76 14.76
CA THR A 180 -24.72 6.37 16.14
C THR A 180 -24.30 7.59 16.96
N TYR A 181 -24.82 7.71 18.18
CA TYR A 181 -24.46 8.77 19.12
C TYR A 181 -23.56 8.17 20.20
N VAL A 182 -22.25 8.37 20.10
CA VAL A 182 -21.27 7.83 21.08
C VAL A 182 -21.57 8.33 22.50
N ARG A 183 -22.07 9.57 22.62
CA ARG A 183 -22.55 10.13 23.88
C ARG A 183 -23.66 9.29 24.55
N SER A 184 -24.65 8.86 23.76
CA SER A 184 -25.70 7.95 24.23
C SER A 184 -25.15 6.57 24.58
N ILE A 185 -24.14 6.06 23.85
CA ILE A 185 -23.47 4.79 24.20
C ILE A 185 -22.84 4.88 25.59
N ALA A 186 -22.10 5.96 25.88
CA ALA A 186 -21.49 6.15 27.19
C ALA A 186 -22.53 6.22 28.31
N ARG A 187 -23.57 7.05 28.14
CA ARG A 187 -24.68 7.16 29.08
C ARG A 187 -25.33 5.81 29.36
N ASP A 188 -25.75 5.12 28.30
CA ASP A 188 -26.49 3.87 28.41
C ASP A 188 -25.61 2.76 29.02
N LEU A 189 -24.31 2.72 28.68
CA LEU A 189 -23.32 1.83 29.31
C LEU A 189 -23.17 2.12 30.81
N GLY A 190 -23.06 3.39 31.20
CA GLY A 190 -22.95 3.79 32.61
C GLY A 190 -24.19 3.38 33.42
N ARG A 191 -25.38 3.48 32.83
CA ARG A 191 -26.63 2.99 33.43
C ARG A 191 -26.66 1.47 33.56
N GLU A 192 -26.22 0.74 32.52
CA GLU A 192 -26.11 -0.73 32.56
C GLU A 192 -25.12 -1.20 33.65
N LEU A 193 -24.05 -0.44 33.88
CA LEU A 193 -23.05 -0.73 34.91
C LEU A 193 -23.45 -0.27 36.32
N GLY A 194 -24.48 0.57 36.44
CA GLY A 194 -24.98 1.11 37.70
C GLY A 194 -24.12 2.23 38.32
N CYS A 195 -23.20 2.83 37.55
CA CYS A 195 -22.33 3.91 38.01
C CYS A 195 -22.54 5.24 37.29
N TYR A 196 -23.40 5.27 36.25
CA TYR A 196 -23.51 6.39 35.30
C TYR A 196 -22.21 6.70 34.58
N ALA A 197 -22.31 7.31 33.40
CA ALA A 197 -21.16 7.72 32.62
C ALA A 197 -21.54 8.76 31.57
N HIS A 198 -20.54 9.48 31.09
CA HIS A 198 -20.65 10.41 29.97
C HIS A 198 -19.36 10.41 29.15
N VAL A 199 -19.36 11.07 27.99
CA VAL A 199 -18.15 11.19 27.16
C VAL A 199 -17.30 12.36 27.66
N GLY A 200 -16.09 12.07 28.13
CA GLY A 200 -15.10 13.07 28.53
C GLY A 200 -14.38 13.70 27.34
N ALA A 201 -14.01 12.87 26.36
CA ALA A 201 -13.36 13.32 25.13
C ALA A 201 -13.73 12.40 23.96
N LEU A 202 -13.78 12.95 22.75
CA LEU A 202 -14.19 12.21 21.56
C LEU A 202 -13.38 12.63 20.33
N GLU A 203 -12.71 11.67 19.71
CA GLU A 203 -12.00 11.86 18.45
C GLU A 203 -12.58 10.92 17.39
N ARG A 204 -12.99 11.46 16.24
CA ARG A 204 -13.37 10.63 15.09
C ARG A 204 -12.12 10.21 14.32
N THR A 205 -11.77 8.95 14.39
CA THR A 205 -10.56 8.38 13.78
C THR A 205 -10.73 8.06 12.29
N PHE A 206 -11.96 7.75 11.85
CA PHE A 206 -12.29 7.62 10.43
C PHE A 206 -13.78 7.88 10.14
N ALA A 207 -14.10 8.18 8.88
CA ALA A 207 -15.46 8.24 8.34
C ALA A 207 -15.47 7.65 6.92
N GLY A 208 -16.17 6.53 6.75
CA GLY A 208 -16.11 5.75 5.51
C GLY A 208 -14.66 5.39 5.17
N PRO A 209 -14.20 5.63 3.93
CA PRO A 209 -12.82 5.35 3.53
C PRO A 209 -11.80 6.40 4.01
N VAL A 210 -12.23 7.49 4.67
CA VAL A 210 -11.35 8.62 5.03
C VAL A 210 -10.89 8.51 6.48
N GLY A 211 -9.57 8.47 6.72
CA GLY A 211 -8.96 8.37 8.04
C GLY A 211 -8.20 9.65 8.48
N LEU A 212 -7.68 9.65 9.71
CA LEU A 212 -6.87 10.77 10.24
C LEU A 212 -5.64 11.07 9.38
N SER A 213 -5.01 10.07 8.76
CA SER A 213 -3.86 10.27 7.87
C SER A 213 -4.20 11.01 6.57
N ASP A 214 -5.46 10.99 6.15
CA ASP A 214 -5.93 11.76 5.01
C ASP A 214 -6.13 13.24 5.37
N CYS A 215 -6.12 13.58 6.66
CA CYS A 215 -6.44 14.92 7.13
C CYS A 215 -5.28 15.91 6.96
N VAL A 216 -5.65 17.18 6.90
CA VAL A 216 -4.78 18.32 7.15
C VAL A 216 -5.31 19.11 8.35
N SER A 217 -4.42 19.74 9.09
CA SER A 217 -4.80 20.67 10.16
C SER A 217 -5.31 22.00 9.57
N LEU A 218 -6.10 22.72 10.37
CA LEU A 218 -6.51 24.08 10.00
C LEU A 218 -5.33 25.05 9.88
N GLY A 219 -4.26 24.85 10.66
CA GLY A 219 -3.06 25.67 10.60
C GLY A 219 -2.35 25.54 9.25
N GLU A 220 -2.13 24.30 8.81
CA GLU A 220 -1.57 24.01 7.48
C GLU A 220 -2.45 24.58 6.36
N LEU A 221 -3.78 24.44 6.47
CA LEU A 221 -4.69 24.99 5.47
C LEU A 221 -4.62 26.50 5.33
N VAL A 222 -4.53 27.22 6.46
CA VAL A 222 -4.40 28.68 6.44
C VAL A 222 -3.09 29.10 5.79
N SER A 223 -1.99 28.41 6.09
CA SER A 223 -0.66 28.71 5.53
C SER A 223 -0.50 28.31 4.06
N GLY A 224 -1.02 27.14 3.68
CA GLY A 224 -0.82 26.55 2.36
C GLY A 224 -1.93 26.83 1.34
N GLY A 225 -3.10 27.30 1.78
CA GLY A 225 -4.20 27.75 0.94
C GLY A 225 -4.60 26.75 -0.16
N VAL A 226 -4.85 27.26 -1.37
CA VAL A 226 -5.21 26.45 -2.55
C VAL A 226 -4.13 25.42 -2.90
N GLY A 227 -2.85 25.77 -2.75
CA GLY A 227 -1.74 24.87 -3.07
C GLY A 227 -1.79 23.58 -2.24
N LEU A 228 -2.00 23.71 -0.93
CA LEU A 228 -2.16 22.55 -0.06
C LEU A 228 -3.41 21.73 -0.40
N VAL A 229 -4.53 22.38 -0.72
CA VAL A 229 -5.75 21.65 -1.12
C VAL A 229 -5.50 20.79 -2.35
N ARG A 230 -4.77 21.28 -3.36
CA ARG A 230 -4.45 20.49 -4.55
C ARG A 230 -3.56 19.29 -4.25
N THR A 231 -2.57 19.45 -3.39
CA THR A 231 -1.66 18.35 -3.07
C THR A 231 -2.32 17.30 -2.17
N ARG A 232 -3.19 17.72 -1.24
CA ARG A 232 -3.81 16.88 -0.21
C ARG A 232 -5.29 16.57 -0.44
N CYS A 233 -5.87 16.93 -1.59
CA CYS A 233 -7.26 16.59 -1.88
C CYS A 233 -7.48 15.07 -1.93
N LEU A 234 -8.68 14.67 -1.50
CA LEU A 234 -9.15 13.29 -1.54
C LEU A 234 -9.55 12.91 -2.95
N ASP A 235 -9.34 11.65 -3.31
CA ASP A 235 -9.87 11.10 -4.55
C ASP A 235 -11.39 10.94 -4.47
N PRO A 236 -12.17 11.69 -5.27
CA PRO A 236 -13.63 11.69 -5.15
C PRO A 236 -14.25 10.35 -5.55
N ALA A 237 -13.66 9.57 -6.46
CA ALA A 237 -14.18 8.26 -6.82
C ALA A 237 -14.01 7.26 -5.66
N ARG A 238 -12.85 7.28 -4.98
CA ARG A 238 -12.59 6.49 -3.77
C ARG A 238 -13.59 6.83 -2.66
N VAL A 239 -13.82 8.12 -2.39
CA VAL A 239 -14.72 8.55 -1.30
C VAL A 239 -16.20 8.32 -1.63
N LEU A 240 -16.56 8.24 -2.92
CA LEU A 240 -17.89 7.83 -3.36
C LEU A 240 -18.08 6.31 -3.39
N GLY A 241 -17.00 5.52 -3.40
CA GLY A 241 -17.06 4.07 -3.57
C GLY A 241 -17.66 3.65 -4.91
N LEU A 242 -17.37 4.38 -5.99
CA LEU A 242 -17.90 4.11 -7.33
C LEU A 242 -16.76 3.81 -8.31
N ALA A 243 -17.00 2.90 -9.25
CA ALA A 243 -16.07 2.57 -10.33
C ALA A 243 -15.79 3.79 -11.22
N ARG A 244 -14.58 3.89 -11.76
CA ARG A 244 -14.09 4.96 -12.62
C ARG A 244 -14.18 4.51 -14.07
N ARG A 245 -14.72 5.36 -14.93
CA ARG A 245 -14.75 5.14 -16.37
C ARG A 245 -14.06 6.32 -17.06
N PRO A 246 -12.81 6.14 -17.54
CA PRO A 246 -12.10 7.19 -18.26
C PRO A 246 -12.87 7.64 -19.50
N LEU A 247 -12.83 8.94 -19.80
CA LEU A 247 -13.31 9.46 -21.06
C LEU A 247 -12.25 9.37 -22.14
N VAL A 248 -12.68 9.14 -23.38
CA VAL A 248 -11.88 9.42 -24.57
C VAL A 248 -12.26 10.78 -25.17
N ALA A 249 -11.33 11.40 -25.90
CA ALA A 249 -11.46 12.80 -26.34
C ALA A 249 -12.75 13.10 -27.13
N ASN A 250 -13.24 12.14 -27.92
CA ASN A 250 -14.47 12.29 -28.71
C ASN A 250 -15.78 12.24 -27.88
N GLU A 251 -15.72 11.81 -26.62
CA GLU A 251 -16.88 11.72 -25.73
C GLU A 251 -17.07 12.97 -24.88
N LEU A 252 -16.01 13.77 -24.69
CA LEU A 252 -16.00 14.91 -23.79
C LEU A 252 -17.13 15.90 -24.09
N ALA A 253 -17.36 16.23 -25.37
CA ALA A 253 -18.42 17.15 -25.78
C ALA A 253 -19.83 16.60 -25.49
N ALA A 254 -20.02 15.28 -25.54
CA ALA A 254 -21.29 14.64 -25.20
C ALA A 254 -21.51 14.70 -23.68
N VAL A 255 -20.50 14.31 -22.91
CA VAL A 255 -20.53 14.29 -21.43
C VAL A 255 -20.72 15.70 -20.87
N SER A 256 -19.99 16.70 -21.35
CA SER A 256 -20.15 18.10 -20.92
C SER A 256 -21.56 18.65 -21.17
N SER A 257 -22.28 18.09 -22.15
CA SER A 257 -23.68 18.45 -22.46
C SER A 257 -24.71 17.51 -21.81
N GLY A 258 -24.27 16.53 -21.00
CA GLY A 258 -25.14 15.54 -20.37
C GLY A 258 -25.77 14.53 -21.32
N ARG A 259 -25.26 14.39 -22.55
CA ARG A 259 -25.78 13.45 -23.55
C ARG A 259 -25.30 12.02 -23.28
N PRO A 260 -26.15 11.00 -23.42
CA PRO A 260 -25.78 9.61 -23.20
C PRO A 260 -24.53 9.18 -24.00
N ILE A 261 -23.71 8.32 -23.40
CA ILE A 261 -22.54 7.70 -24.03
C ILE A 261 -22.62 6.18 -23.92
N ALA A 262 -21.88 5.45 -24.73
CA ALA A 262 -21.77 3.99 -24.59
C ALA A 262 -21.15 3.62 -23.22
N CYS A 263 -21.55 2.47 -22.66
CA CYS A 263 -21.09 2.06 -21.33
C CYS A 263 -19.55 2.03 -21.22
N GLY A 264 -18.91 1.34 -22.16
CA GLY A 264 -17.47 1.12 -22.10
C GLY A 264 -17.09 0.32 -20.85
N VAL A 265 -15.84 0.46 -20.44
CA VAL A 265 -15.28 -0.25 -19.29
C VAL A 265 -15.09 0.72 -18.14
N ALA A 266 -15.65 0.39 -16.98
CA ALA A 266 -15.35 1.02 -15.71
C ALA A 266 -14.39 0.14 -14.90
N ALA A 267 -13.69 0.71 -13.94
CA ALA A 267 -12.79 0.00 -13.05
C ALA A 267 -12.95 0.48 -11.61
N ASP A 268 -13.02 -0.44 -10.68
CA ASP A 268 -12.97 -0.20 -9.24
C ASP A 268 -11.89 -1.09 -8.60
N GLU A 269 -11.93 -1.23 -7.27
CA GLU A 269 -11.03 -2.09 -6.51
C GLU A 269 -11.12 -3.59 -6.88
N HIS A 270 -12.19 -4.01 -7.55
CA HIS A 270 -12.40 -5.39 -8.03
C HIS A 270 -11.94 -5.60 -9.47
N GLY A 271 -11.48 -4.54 -10.14
CA GLY A 271 -10.93 -4.57 -11.49
C GLY A 271 -11.87 -4.02 -12.55
N ALA A 272 -11.44 -4.17 -13.80
CA ALA A 272 -12.14 -3.63 -14.96
C ALA A 272 -13.37 -4.48 -15.32
N HIS A 273 -14.52 -3.83 -15.50
CA HIS A 273 -15.77 -4.47 -15.87
C HIS A 273 -16.65 -3.53 -16.70
N GLU A 274 -17.59 -4.09 -17.46
CA GLU A 274 -18.68 -3.29 -18.01
C GLU A 274 -19.68 -3.02 -16.87
N PRO A 275 -20.10 -1.75 -16.63
CA PRO A 275 -21.01 -1.41 -15.54
C PRO A 275 -22.28 -2.28 -15.57
N ALA A 276 -22.74 -2.83 -14.46
CA ALA A 276 -23.97 -3.61 -14.37
C ALA A 276 -25.24 -2.74 -14.58
N PRO A 277 -26.41 -3.33 -14.88
CA PRO A 277 -27.65 -2.57 -15.02
C PRO A 277 -27.96 -1.71 -13.78
N SER A 278 -28.20 -0.41 -13.97
CA SER A 278 -28.37 0.59 -12.91
C SER A 278 -27.14 0.88 -12.05
N GLU A 279 -25.98 0.28 -12.35
CA GLU A 279 -24.74 0.63 -11.67
C GLU A 279 -24.36 2.07 -11.98
N ARG A 280 -23.81 2.75 -10.97
CA ARG A 280 -23.36 4.14 -11.02
C ARG A 280 -21.84 4.16 -11.14
N VAL A 281 -21.33 4.97 -12.06
CA VAL A 281 -19.90 5.13 -12.30
C VAL A 281 -19.49 6.59 -12.34
N CYS A 282 -18.25 6.83 -11.94
CA CYS A 282 -17.55 8.10 -12.02
C CYS A 282 -16.92 8.26 -13.40
N LEU A 283 -17.36 9.23 -14.19
CA LEU A 283 -16.67 9.62 -15.41
C LEU A 283 -15.48 10.50 -15.07
N VAL A 284 -14.29 10.12 -15.52
CA VAL A 284 -13.02 10.79 -15.19
C VAL A 284 -12.31 11.28 -16.44
N TRP A 285 -11.73 12.47 -16.37
CA TRP A 285 -10.95 13.09 -17.43
C TRP A 285 -9.87 13.98 -16.83
N ASP A 286 -8.63 13.85 -17.32
CA ASP A 286 -7.50 14.70 -16.96
C ASP A 286 -7.30 14.87 -15.43
N GLY A 287 -7.26 13.73 -14.70
CA GLY A 287 -7.06 13.74 -13.24
C GLY A 287 -8.21 14.33 -12.42
N GLY A 288 -9.41 14.48 -13.01
CA GLY A 288 -10.59 14.98 -12.32
C GLY A 288 -11.88 14.23 -12.64
N LEU A 289 -12.84 14.31 -11.70
CA LEU A 289 -14.17 13.73 -11.83
C LEU A 289 -15.08 14.72 -12.57
N VAL A 290 -15.55 14.31 -13.75
CA VAL A 290 -16.40 15.15 -14.62
C VAL A 290 -17.88 14.77 -14.54
N GLY A 291 -18.24 13.61 -13.99
CA GLY A 291 -19.65 13.30 -13.71
C GLY A 291 -19.88 11.98 -12.99
N ILE A 292 -21.09 11.80 -12.47
CA ILE A 292 -21.62 10.52 -11.98
C ILE A 292 -22.78 10.11 -12.88
N TRP A 293 -22.68 8.92 -13.45
CA TRP A 293 -23.57 8.43 -14.51
C TRP A 293 -24.02 7.00 -14.19
N ALA A 294 -25.22 6.63 -14.60
CA ALA A 294 -25.76 5.29 -14.35
C ALA A 294 -26.07 4.55 -15.64
N ARG A 295 -25.87 3.23 -15.66
CA ARG A 295 -26.22 2.40 -16.82
C ARG A 295 -27.72 2.29 -16.98
N ARG A 296 -28.21 2.64 -18.18
CA ARG A 296 -29.58 2.45 -18.65
C ARG A 296 -29.52 1.79 -20.04
N GLY A 297 -29.83 0.49 -20.09
CA GLY A 297 -29.64 -0.31 -21.30
C GLY A 297 -28.15 -0.37 -21.69
N SER A 298 -27.85 -0.06 -22.95
CA SER A 298 -26.48 -0.04 -23.48
C SER A 298 -25.73 1.29 -23.28
N HIS A 299 -26.34 2.27 -22.60
CA HIS A 299 -25.77 3.60 -22.44
C HIS A 299 -25.59 3.98 -20.96
N LEU A 300 -24.61 4.83 -20.70
CA LEU A 300 -24.52 5.60 -19.47
C LEU A 300 -25.32 6.88 -19.63
N VAL A 301 -26.15 7.19 -18.63
CA VAL A 301 -26.99 8.39 -18.57
C VAL A 301 -26.58 9.25 -17.39
N CYS A 302 -26.50 10.56 -17.61
CA CYS A 302 -26.06 11.53 -16.61
C CYS A 302 -26.99 11.59 -15.40
N GLU A 303 -26.45 11.40 -14.19
CA GLU A 303 -27.13 11.74 -12.93
C GLU A 303 -26.62 13.08 -12.38
N ALA A 304 -25.31 13.29 -12.46
CA ALA A 304 -24.66 14.53 -12.07
C ALA A 304 -23.51 14.84 -13.01
N ASN A 305 -23.52 16.03 -13.62
CA ASN A 305 -22.42 16.53 -14.43
C ASN A 305 -21.63 17.61 -13.70
N PHE A 306 -20.31 17.63 -13.87
CA PHE A 306 -19.39 18.60 -13.30
C PHE A 306 -18.60 19.29 -14.42
N PRO A 307 -19.13 20.40 -15.00
CA PRO A 307 -18.44 21.14 -16.05
C PRO A 307 -17.04 21.62 -15.66
N GLN A 308 -16.79 21.76 -14.36
CA GLN A 308 -15.46 21.92 -13.81
C GLN A 308 -15.16 20.65 -13.05
N ALA A 309 -14.18 19.91 -13.54
CA ALA A 309 -13.77 18.66 -12.93
C ALA A 309 -13.48 18.84 -11.44
N ILE A 310 -13.94 17.90 -10.63
CA ILE A 310 -13.56 17.83 -9.22
C ILE A 310 -12.16 17.19 -9.20
N GLU A 311 -11.17 17.97 -8.79
CA GLU A 311 -9.76 17.60 -8.72
C GLU A 311 -9.52 16.45 -7.74
N GLY A 312 -8.38 15.78 -7.88
CA GLY A 312 -7.90 14.77 -6.94
C GLY A 312 -8.16 13.33 -7.38
N VAL A 313 -8.77 13.10 -8.55
CA VAL A 313 -8.78 11.76 -9.15
C VAL A 313 -7.34 11.41 -9.46
N ARG A 314 -6.76 10.56 -8.61
CA ARG A 314 -5.42 10.07 -8.87
C ARG A 314 -5.50 9.16 -10.09
N PRO A 315 -4.47 9.11 -10.96
CA PRO A 315 -4.38 8.02 -11.92
C PRO A 315 -4.60 6.74 -11.13
N ASP A 316 -5.39 5.85 -11.72
CA ASP A 316 -5.78 4.60 -11.12
C ASP A 316 -4.51 3.76 -10.85
N LEU A 317 -3.85 4.01 -9.72
CA LEU A 317 -2.78 3.19 -9.18
C LEU A 317 -3.35 1.90 -8.58
N SER A 318 -4.69 1.76 -8.48
CA SER A 318 -5.36 0.46 -8.31
C SER A 318 -5.36 -0.39 -9.59
N GLN A 319 -4.80 0.10 -10.71
CA GLN A 319 -4.23 -0.76 -11.73
C GLN A 319 -2.92 -1.45 -11.27
N VAL A 320 -2.49 -1.22 -10.04
CA VAL A 320 -1.47 -1.97 -9.31
C VAL A 320 -2.00 -2.28 -7.92
N GLY A 321 -2.89 -3.27 -7.85
CA GLY A 321 -3.17 -4.02 -6.63
C GLY A 321 -4.36 -3.57 -5.78
N PRO A 322 -4.91 -4.47 -4.94
CA PRO A 322 -6.12 -4.20 -4.17
C PRO A 322 -5.84 -3.28 -2.98
N VAL A 323 -6.83 -2.47 -2.61
CA VAL A 323 -6.86 -1.75 -1.34
C VAL A 323 -6.91 -2.76 -0.21
N PHE A 324 -5.78 -2.92 0.44
CA PHE A 324 -5.60 -3.85 1.52
C PHE A 324 -5.42 -3.06 2.81
N ALA A 325 -6.46 -3.07 3.66
CA ALA A 325 -6.32 -2.80 5.08
C ALA A 325 -5.57 -3.99 5.71
N LEU A 326 -4.28 -4.10 5.44
CA LEU A 326 -3.44 -5.13 6.02
C LEU A 326 -2.96 -4.62 7.37
N GLY A 327 -3.48 -5.23 8.42
CA GLY A 327 -2.92 -5.06 9.75
C GLY A 327 -1.49 -5.64 9.83
N PRO A 328 -0.82 -5.48 10.98
CA PRO A 328 0.60 -5.82 11.18
C PRO A 328 1.02 -7.24 10.74
N HIS A 329 0.07 -8.17 10.64
CA HIS A 329 0.32 -9.55 10.24
C HIS A 329 0.72 -9.72 8.77
N ALA A 330 0.08 -9.01 7.85
CA ALA A 330 0.33 -9.20 6.42
C ALA A 330 1.55 -8.42 5.92
N GLU A 331 1.86 -7.27 6.54
CA GLU A 331 3.14 -6.58 6.33
C GLU A 331 4.31 -7.50 6.76
N ARG A 332 4.18 -8.20 7.90
CA ARG A 332 5.15 -9.21 8.33
C ARG A 332 5.25 -10.39 7.38
N GLN A 333 4.16 -10.80 6.74
CA GLN A 333 4.20 -11.86 5.73
C GLN A 333 4.94 -11.42 4.46
N LEU A 334 4.67 -10.22 3.94
CA LEU A 334 5.39 -9.69 2.78
C LEU A 334 6.88 -9.51 3.06
N VAL A 335 7.24 -9.06 4.28
CA VAL A 335 8.63 -8.97 4.73
C VAL A 335 9.26 -10.37 4.82
N ARG A 336 8.54 -11.37 5.36
CA ARG A 336 8.98 -12.76 5.35
C ARG A 336 9.23 -13.25 3.92
N GLU A 337 8.29 -13.07 3.01
CA GLU A 337 8.41 -13.43 1.59
C GLU A 337 9.52 -12.65 0.86
N SER A 338 10.02 -11.56 1.44
CA SER A 338 11.10 -10.76 0.87
C SER A 338 12.47 -11.40 1.03
N ILE A 339 12.72 -12.07 2.16
CA ILE A 339 14.08 -12.47 2.57
C ILE A 339 14.20 -13.89 3.12
N LEU A 340 13.10 -14.66 3.19
CA LEU A 340 13.14 -16.07 3.64
C LEU A 340 14.00 -16.97 2.75
N TRP A 341 14.35 -16.56 1.53
CA TRP A 341 15.28 -17.29 0.65
C TRP A 341 16.69 -17.43 1.25
N HIS A 342 17.02 -16.66 2.29
CA HIS A 342 18.29 -16.75 3.01
C HIS A 342 18.27 -17.76 4.16
N ALA A 343 17.10 -18.26 4.56
CA ALA A 343 16.94 -19.21 5.65
C ALA A 343 17.12 -20.67 5.18
N GLY A 344 18.35 -21.05 4.82
CA GLY A 344 18.76 -22.47 4.81
C GLY A 344 19.09 -23.13 3.47
N SER A 345 19.56 -22.38 2.46
CA SER A 345 20.01 -22.98 1.20
C SER A 345 21.49 -23.38 1.20
N GLN A 346 21.80 -24.69 1.13
CA GLN A 346 23.11 -25.15 0.66
C GLN A 346 23.11 -25.18 -0.88
N GLU A 347 23.14 -23.98 -1.49
CA GLU A 347 23.38 -23.84 -2.92
C GLU A 347 24.78 -24.37 -3.24
N ARG A 348 24.87 -25.29 -4.20
CA ARG A 348 26.14 -25.66 -4.83
C ARG A 348 26.17 -25.08 -6.24
N THR A 349 27.28 -24.45 -6.58
CA THR A 349 27.48 -23.81 -7.87
C THR A 349 28.68 -24.42 -8.57
N HIS A 350 28.50 -24.89 -9.80
CA HIS A 350 29.57 -25.47 -10.62
C HIS A 350 29.74 -24.62 -11.90
N PRO A 351 30.98 -24.19 -12.22
CA PRO A 351 31.21 -23.51 -13.50
C PRO A 351 31.06 -24.50 -14.66
N PHE A 352 30.60 -24.02 -15.80
CA PHE A 352 30.62 -24.76 -17.06
C PHE A 352 31.27 -23.92 -18.16
N SER A 353 31.86 -24.61 -19.13
CA SER A 353 32.34 -24.06 -20.38
C SER A 353 32.06 -25.07 -21.49
N LEU A 354 31.40 -24.64 -22.55
CA LEU A 354 31.13 -25.51 -23.69
C LEU A 354 32.40 -25.69 -24.52
N LEU A 355 32.60 -26.90 -25.06
CA LEU A 355 33.82 -27.26 -25.80
C LEU A 355 34.04 -26.42 -27.07
N ASP A 356 32.96 -25.92 -27.67
CA ASP A 356 33.02 -25.05 -28.84
C ASP A 356 33.20 -23.56 -28.47
N GLY A 357 33.33 -23.25 -27.18
CA GLY A 357 33.48 -21.89 -26.66
C GLY A 357 32.23 -21.02 -26.78
N SER A 358 31.07 -21.59 -27.14
CA SER A 358 29.85 -20.82 -27.41
C SER A 358 29.24 -20.16 -26.18
N ALA A 359 29.44 -20.72 -24.99
CA ALA A 359 28.99 -20.14 -23.73
C ALA A 359 29.80 -20.65 -22.52
N THR A 360 29.92 -19.79 -21.51
CA THR A 360 30.35 -20.13 -20.16
C THR A 360 29.27 -19.74 -19.16
N GLY A 361 29.36 -20.27 -17.95
CA GLY A 361 28.45 -19.85 -16.88
C GLY A 361 28.52 -20.75 -15.66
N ARG A 362 27.40 -20.81 -14.95
CA ARG A 362 27.27 -21.55 -13.70
C ARG A 362 25.99 -22.39 -13.67
N LEU A 363 26.10 -23.58 -13.10
CA LEU A 363 25.00 -24.49 -12.78
C LEU A 363 24.80 -24.48 -11.26
N SER A 364 23.61 -24.12 -10.80
CA SER A 364 23.21 -24.11 -9.39
C SER A 364 22.09 -25.11 -9.11
N PHE A 365 22.22 -25.90 -8.03
CA PHE A 365 21.23 -26.91 -7.61
C PHE A 365 21.26 -27.13 -6.09
N TRP A 366 20.28 -27.89 -5.57
CA TRP A 366 20.17 -28.27 -4.16
C TRP A 366 20.79 -29.65 -3.90
N GLY A 367 21.63 -29.81 -2.87
CA GLY A 367 22.19 -31.11 -2.48
C GLY A 367 23.51 -31.48 -3.19
N ALA A 368 23.81 -32.78 -3.31
CA ALA A 368 25.12 -33.30 -3.72
C ALA A 368 25.04 -34.10 -5.05
N GLU A 369 25.22 -33.37 -6.16
CA GLU A 369 25.89 -33.71 -7.44
C GLU A 369 25.15 -33.11 -8.64
N PRO A 370 25.86 -32.51 -9.62
CA PRO A 370 25.26 -32.11 -10.87
C PRO A 370 24.79 -33.38 -11.63
N PRO A 371 23.72 -33.31 -12.45
CA PRO A 371 23.53 -34.32 -13.49
C PRO A 371 24.82 -34.39 -14.32
N ALA A 372 25.30 -35.60 -14.60
CA ALA A 372 26.56 -35.80 -15.32
C ALA A 372 26.53 -34.98 -16.60
N THR A 373 27.33 -33.91 -16.67
CA THR A 373 27.46 -33.12 -17.88
C THR A 373 27.88 -34.06 -19.01
N ARG A 374 27.29 -33.90 -20.20
CA ARG A 374 27.75 -34.57 -21.44
C ARG A 374 29.13 -34.03 -21.86
N ALA A 375 30.12 -34.16 -20.99
CA ALA A 375 31.52 -34.12 -21.35
C ALA A 375 31.95 -35.58 -21.57
N SER A 376 32.37 -35.88 -22.80
CA SER A 376 32.86 -37.19 -23.29
C SER A 376 31.83 -38.31 -23.48
N GLY A 377 31.28 -38.38 -24.71
CA GLY A 377 31.54 -39.51 -25.61
C GLY A 377 31.10 -40.95 -25.27
N GLU A 378 30.41 -41.25 -24.18
CA GLU A 378 29.99 -42.63 -23.88
C GLU A 378 28.56 -42.73 -23.33
N GLY A 379 27.70 -43.51 -24.01
CA GLY A 379 26.50 -44.16 -23.46
C GLY A 379 25.27 -43.28 -23.18
N GLN A 380 24.15 -43.60 -23.82
CA GLN A 380 22.81 -43.17 -23.39
C GLN A 380 22.56 -43.63 -21.94
N SER A 381 22.77 -42.74 -20.97
CA SER A 381 22.15 -42.84 -19.66
C SER A 381 20.70 -42.34 -19.76
N ASP A 382 19.84 -42.93 -18.93
CA ASP A 382 18.40 -42.72 -18.79
C ASP A 382 18.09 -41.32 -18.20
N GLU A 383 18.60 -40.27 -18.83
CA GLU A 383 18.60 -38.92 -18.29
C GLU A 383 17.24 -38.26 -18.54
N GLN A 384 16.52 -37.96 -17.46
CA GLN A 384 15.22 -37.30 -17.54
C GLN A 384 15.34 -35.96 -18.29
N PRO A 385 14.46 -35.69 -19.28
CA PRO A 385 14.49 -34.45 -20.01
C PRO A 385 14.09 -33.27 -19.11
N PHE A 386 14.35 -32.06 -19.59
CA PHE A 386 14.04 -30.82 -18.90
C PHE A 386 12.90 -30.07 -19.58
N VAL A 387 12.06 -29.44 -18.76
CA VAL A 387 11.23 -28.30 -19.14
C VAL A 387 11.96 -27.05 -18.67
N CYS A 388 12.27 -26.15 -19.60
CA CYS A 388 13.12 -25.00 -19.32
C CYS A 388 12.32 -23.69 -19.37
N VAL A 389 12.61 -22.80 -18.42
CA VAL A 389 12.08 -21.43 -18.40
C VAL A 389 13.24 -20.47 -18.65
N LEU A 390 13.11 -19.60 -19.66
CA LEU A 390 14.17 -18.66 -20.02
C LEU A 390 13.76 -17.23 -19.67
N GLY A 391 14.69 -16.45 -19.10
CA GLY A 391 14.45 -15.04 -18.84
C GLY A 391 15.54 -14.34 -18.02
N ALA A 392 15.49 -13.01 -18.02
CA ALA A 392 16.34 -12.20 -17.15
C ALA A 392 15.91 -12.27 -15.67
N PHE A 393 14.61 -12.46 -15.42
CA PHE A 393 14.00 -12.61 -14.08
C PHE A 393 14.28 -11.46 -13.10
N ASP A 394 14.61 -10.26 -13.59
CA ASP A 394 14.81 -9.09 -12.73
C ASP A 394 13.55 -8.81 -11.89
N GLY A 395 13.74 -8.66 -10.58
CA GLY A 395 12.68 -8.48 -9.61
C GLY A 395 11.85 -9.72 -9.26
N LEU A 396 11.97 -10.87 -9.96
CA LEU A 396 11.17 -12.10 -9.75
C LEU A 396 9.69 -11.81 -9.38
N HIS A 397 9.05 -10.99 -10.19
CA HIS A 397 7.67 -10.54 -9.96
C HIS A 397 6.64 -11.65 -10.17
N ARG A 398 5.37 -11.37 -9.86
CA ARG A 398 4.27 -12.35 -9.97
C ARG A 398 4.15 -12.98 -11.36
N GLY A 399 4.40 -12.20 -12.42
CA GLY A 399 4.50 -12.73 -13.79
C GLY A 399 5.56 -13.84 -13.93
N HIS A 400 6.79 -13.61 -13.47
CA HIS A 400 7.85 -14.62 -13.47
C HIS A 400 7.50 -15.85 -12.62
N ARG A 401 6.93 -15.64 -11.42
CA ARG A 401 6.51 -16.75 -10.54
C ARG A 401 5.44 -17.62 -11.20
N THR A 402 4.52 -17.00 -11.94
CA THR A 402 3.46 -17.70 -12.69
C THR A 402 4.06 -18.52 -13.84
N LEU A 403 5.03 -17.95 -14.57
CA LEU A 403 5.77 -18.65 -15.63
C LEU A 403 6.48 -19.90 -15.08
N ILE A 404 7.19 -19.78 -13.96
CA ILE A 404 7.87 -20.90 -13.30
C ILE A 404 6.87 -21.94 -12.77
N ALA A 405 5.75 -21.49 -12.18
CA ALA A 405 4.71 -22.40 -11.68
C ALA A 405 4.08 -23.25 -12.80
N ARG A 406 3.79 -22.64 -13.96
CA ARG A 406 3.30 -23.36 -15.13
C ARG A 406 4.33 -24.33 -15.69
N ALA A 407 5.59 -23.93 -15.76
CA ALA A 407 6.66 -24.82 -16.17
C ALA A 407 6.83 -26.01 -15.23
N ARG A 408 6.60 -25.84 -13.93
CA ARG A 408 6.58 -26.94 -12.95
C ARG A 408 5.45 -27.93 -13.22
N GLU A 409 4.25 -27.43 -13.52
CA GLU A 409 3.12 -28.28 -13.89
C GLU A 409 3.44 -29.08 -15.16
N GLU A 410 4.05 -28.42 -16.14
CA GLU A 410 4.45 -29.04 -17.39
C GLU A 410 5.55 -30.08 -17.22
N ALA A 411 6.56 -29.80 -16.37
CA ALA A 411 7.61 -30.73 -16.00
C ALA A 411 7.01 -32.01 -15.39
N ARG A 412 6.07 -31.86 -14.45
CA ARG A 412 5.35 -33.01 -13.85
C ARG A 412 4.57 -33.81 -14.89
N ARG A 413 3.86 -33.13 -15.81
CA ARG A 413 3.07 -33.77 -16.87
C ARG A 413 3.95 -34.63 -17.80
N ARG A 414 5.18 -34.19 -18.03
CA ARG A 414 6.16 -34.87 -18.91
C ARG A 414 7.09 -35.84 -18.17
N SER A 415 6.95 -35.99 -16.86
CA SER A 415 7.96 -36.68 -16.02
C SER A 415 9.37 -36.15 -16.27
N ALA A 416 9.48 -34.84 -16.45
CA ALA A 416 10.68 -34.07 -16.73
C ALA A 416 11.10 -33.24 -15.50
N ARG A 417 12.36 -32.81 -15.50
CA ARG A 417 12.91 -31.88 -14.50
C ARG A 417 12.66 -30.43 -14.91
N LEU A 418 12.58 -29.53 -13.94
CA LEU A 418 12.40 -28.10 -14.16
C LEU A 418 13.75 -27.36 -14.11
N ALA A 419 14.16 -26.78 -15.23
CA ALA A 419 15.30 -25.87 -15.30
C ALA A 419 14.86 -24.42 -15.49
N VAL A 420 15.57 -23.49 -14.86
CA VAL A 420 15.50 -22.06 -15.17
C VAL A 420 16.83 -21.64 -15.78
N VAL A 421 16.78 -20.93 -16.89
CA VAL A 421 17.93 -20.37 -17.59
C VAL A 421 17.87 -18.86 -17.50
N THR A 422 18.90 -18.26 -16.90
CA THR A 422 19.03 -16.81 -16.73
C THR A 422 20.44 -16.34 -17.08
N PHE A 423 20.66 -15.05 -16.97
CA PHE A 423 21.84 -14.37 -17.47
C PHE A 423 22.50 -13.51 -16.38
N SER A 424 23.83 -13.49 -16.38
CA SER A 424 24.63 -12.61 -15.52
C SER A 424 25.82 -12.05 -16.30
N PRO A 425 26.06 -10.72 -16.31
CA PRO A 425 25.16 -9.67 -15.82
C PRO A 425 23.81 -9.67 -16.57
N ASP A 426 22.87 -8.81 -16.16
CA ASP A 426 21.60 -8.69 -16.88
C ASP A 426 21.86 -8.32 -18.35
N PRO A 427 21.15 -8.90 -19.32
CA PRO A 427 21.34 -8.60 -20.74
C PRO A 427 21.29 -7.09 -21.04
N ALA A 428 20.39 -6.35 -20.38
CA ALA A 428 20.29 -4.90 -20.56
C ALA A 428 21.57 -4.18 -20.10
N SER A 429 22.25 -4.67 -19.06
CA SER A 429 23.54 -4.11 -18.60
C SER A 429 24.64 -4.19 -19.66
N VAL A 430 24.62 -5.21 -20.52
CA VAL A 430 25.62 -5.39 -21.57
C VAL A 430 25.23 -4.66 -22.85
N LEU A 431 23.94 -4.71 -23.20
CA LEU A 431 23.42 -4.15 -24.44
C LEU A 431 23.28 -2.62 -24.39
N GLU A 432 22.93 -2.07 -23.23
CA GLU A 432 22.63 -0.64 -23.06
C GLU A 432 23.76 0.11 -22.33
N GLY A 433 24.74 -0.62 -21.77
CA GLY A 433 25.94 -0.06 -21.15
C GLY A 433 25.60 0.94 -20.03
N PRO A 434 26.10 2.19 -20.08
CA PRO A 434 25.82 3.21 -19.06
C PRO A 434 24.33 3.57 -18.86
N TRP A 435 23.48 3.25 -19.84
CA TRP A 435 22.04 3.55 -19.81
C TRP A 435 21.20 2.40 -19.25
N ALA A 436 21.84 1.31 -18.88
CA ALA A 436 21.16 0.14 -18.39
C ALA A 436 20.29 0.44 -17.15
N PRO A 437 19.08 -0.14 -17.07
CA PRO A 437 18.21 0.06 -15.95
C PRO A 437 18.82 -0.52 -14.66
N ARG A 438 18.49 0.11 -13.53
CA ARG A 438 18.89 -0.38 -12.21
C ARG A 438 18.15 -1.68 -11.87
N ASN A 439 18.86 -2.64 -11.28
CA ASN A 439 18.34 -3.95 -10.93
C ASN A 439 17.35 -3.88 -9.76
N LEU A 440 16.21 -4.56 -9.88
CA LEU A 440 15.26 -4.76 -8.78
C LEU A 440 15.74 -5.85 -7.81
N LEU A 441 16.54 -6.80 -8.30
CA LEU A 441 17.23 -7.80 -7.48
C LEU A 441 18.70 -7.92 -7.89
N GLY A 442 19.60 -7.92 -6.91
CA GLY A 442 21.00 -8.27 -7.15
C GLY A 442 21.14 -9.71 -7.65
N THR A 443 22.21 -10.01 -8.40
CA THR A 443 22.42 -11.32 -9.04
C THR A 443 22.32 -12.49 -8.05
N SER A 444 22.98 -12.39 -6.89
CA SER A 444 22.97 -13.44 -5.87
C SER A 444 21.58 -13.64 -5.26
N ASP A 445 20.82 -12.56 -5.07
CA ASP A 445 19.48 -12.63 -4.50
C ASP A 445 18.48 -13.18 -5.51
N ARG A 446 18.62 -12.81 -6.80
CA ARG A 446 17.86 -13.39 -7.90
C ARG A 446 18.09 -14.90 -8.00
N ALA A 447 19.34 -15.36 -7.91
CA ALA A 447 19.66 -16.79 -7.94
C ALA A 447 18.98 -17.55 -6.77
N ARG A 448 19.13 -17.06 -5.54
CA ARG A 448 18.48 -17.65 -4.35
C ARG A 448 16.96 -17.65 -4.47
N ALA A 449 16.38 -16.56 -4.97
CA ALA A 449 14.95 -16.43 -5.19
C ALA A 449 14.40 -17.45 -6.19
N LEU A 450 15.13 -17.65 -7.30
CA LEU A 450 14.79 -18.64 -8.32
C LEU A 450 14.92 -20.07 -7.75
N MET A 451 15.98 -20.36 -7.01
CA MET A 451 16.15 -21.66 -6.33
C MET A 451 15.03 -21.93 -5.34
N ALA A 452 14.61 -20.93 -4.56
CA ALA A 452 13.49 -21.03 -3.62
C ALA A 452 12.14 -21.26 -4.31
N CYS A 453 12.04 -21.08 -5.63
CA CYS A 453 10.89 -21.52 -6.41
C CYS A 453 10.87 -23.04 -6.63
N GLY A 454 11.70 -23.84 -5.96
CA GLY A 454 11.65 -25.31 -6.07
C GLY A 454 11.92 -25.80 -7.50
N ILE A 455 12.97 -25.25 -8.11
CA ILE A 455 13.49 -25.67 -9.42
C ILE A 455 14.58 -26.72 -9.23
N ASP A 456 14.77 -27.60 -10.20
CA ASP A 456 15.78 -28.67 -10.12
C ASP A 456 17.17 -28.22 -10.57
N LEU A 457 17.23 -27.20 -11.44
CA LEU A 457 18.47 -26.66 -11.98
C LEU A 457 18.31 -25.17 -12.33
N LEU A 458 19.23 -24.33 -11.83
CA LEU A 458 19.42 -22.96 -12.31
C LEU A 458 20.67 -22.90 -13.19
N VAL A 459 20.49 -22.54 -14.46
CA VAL A 459 21.58 -22.25 -15.38
C VAL A 459 21.74 -20.74 -15.48
N THR A 460 22.85 -20.22 -14.98
CA THR A 460 23.22 -18.81 -15.17
C THR A 460 24.29 -18.74 -16.25
N VAL A 461 23.92 -18.26 -17.42
CA VAL A 461 24.83 -18.09 -18.56
C VAL A 461 25.51 -16.72 -18.45
N ASP A 462 26.83 -16.68 -18.66
CA ASP A 462 27.57 -15.42 -18.70
C ASP A 462 27.15 -14.64 -19.94
N PHE A 463 26.53 -13.47 -19.77
CA PHE A 463 26.06 -12.67 -20.90
C PHE A 463 27.19 -11.78 -21.40
N THR A 464 27.74 -12.10 -22.57
CA THR A 464 28.82 -11.35 -23.22
C THR A 464 28.36 -10.77 -24.55
N GLY A 465 29.17 -9.89 -25.14
CA GLY A 465 28.95 -9.42 -26.51
C GLY A 465 28.94 -10.57 -27.54
N GLU A 466 29.74 -11.63 -27.32
CA GLU A 466 29.71 -12.81 -28.18
C GLU A 466 28.40 -13.60 -28.03
N LEU A 467 27.93 -13.80 -26.78
CA LEU A 467 26.65 -14.46 -26.55
C LEU A 467 25.49 -13.66 -27.15
N ALA A 468 25.52 -12.32 -27.03
CA ALA A 468 24.51 -11.44 -27.62
C ALA A 468 24.45 -11.53 -29.17
N ALA A 469 25.58 -11.87 -29.81
CA ALA A 469 25.67 -12.05 -31.25
C ALA A 469 25.28 -13.47 -31.72
N LEU A 470 25.02 -14.39 -30.80
CA LEU A 470 24.66 -15.77 -31.13
C LEU A 470 23.21 -15.85 -31.65
N THR A 471 22.97 -16.63 -32.71
CA THR A 471 21.59 -16.85 -33.20
C THR A 471 20.79 -17.70 -32.21
N TYR A 472 19.46 -17.61 -32.24
CA TYR A 472 18.62 -18.36 -31.29
C TYR A 472 18.69 -19.87 -31.56
N GLU A 473 18.87 -20.29 -32.81
CA GLU A 473 19.06 -21.70 -33.17
C GLU A 473 20.33 -22.27 -32.55
N ARG A 474 21.44 -21.52 -32.64
CA ARG A 474 22.70 -21.89 -32.01
C ARG A 474 22.59 -21.89 -30.49
N PHE A 475 21.92 -20.91 -29.90
CA PHE A 475 21.71 -20.90 -28.46
C PHE A 475 20.94 -22.14 -27.99
N VAL A 476 19.82 -22.48 -28.64
CA VAL A 476 19.02 -23.65 -28.25
C VAL A 476 19.77 -24.96 -28.50
N ARG A 477 20.41 -25.12 -29.67
CA ARG A 477 21.09 -26.36 -30.04
C ARG A 477 22.42 -26.54 -29.32
N ASP A 478 23.29 -25.53 -29.37
CA ASP A 478 24.68 -25.62 -28.90
C ASP A 478 24.72 -25.39 -27.38
N VAL A 479 24.03 -24.36 -26.88
CA VAL A 479 24.08 -24.00 -25.46
C VAL A 479 23.14 -24.85 -24.63
N LEU A 480 21.82 -24.81 -24.90
CA LEU A 480 20.89 -25.62 -24.10
C LEU A 480 21.06 -27.11 -24.36
N GLY A 481 21.16 -27.52 -25.63
CA GLY A 481 21.35 -28.93 -26.02
C GLY A 481 22.69 -29.52 -25.55
N GLY A 482 23.73 -28.70 -25.39
CA GLY A 482 25.00 -29.10 -24.79
C GLY A 482 24.94 -29.33 -23.28
N LEU A 483 24.02 -28.64 -22.59
CA LEU A 483 23.86 -28.72 -21.13
C LEU A 483 22.80 -29.73 -20.69
N MET A 484 21.73 -29.91 -21.48
CA MET A 484 20.57 -30.72 -21.09
C MET A 484 19.73 -31.16 -22.29
N SER A 485 18.97 -32.25 -22.12
CA SER A 485 17.93 -32.63 -23.08
C SER A 485 16.66 -31.80 -22.83
N VAL A 486 16.34 -30.87 -23.73
CA VAL A 486 15.15 -30.02 -23.63
C VAL A 486 13.95 -30.73 -24.24
N SER A 487 12.86 -30.88 -23.48
CA SER A 487 11.57 -31.39 -23.95
C SER A 487 10.52 -30.30 -24.18
N ALA A 488 10.62 -29.19 -23.44
CA ALA A 488 9.79 -28.01 -23.68
C ALA A 488 10.47 -26.72 -23.20
N LEU A 489 10.19 -25.62 -23.90
CA LEU A 489 10.50 -24.26 -23.49
C LEU A 489 9.22 -23.55 -23.06
N VAL A 490 9.21 -22.97 -21.86
CA VAL A 490 8.10 -22.18 -21.34
C VAL A 490 8.55 -20.73 -21.25
N VAL A 491 7.91 -19.85 -22.00
CA VAL A 491 8.32 -18.44 -22.15
C VAL A 491 7.10 -17.50 -22.18
N GLY A 492 7.32 -16.22 -21.89
CA GLY A 492 6.26 -15.21 -22.10
C GLY A 492 5.96 -15.01 -23.59
N SER A 493 4.74 -14.59 -23.92
CA SER A 493 4.31 -14.35 -25.30
C SER A 493 5.11 -13.25 -26.01
N ASN A 494 5.74 -12.35 -25.26
CA ASN A 494 6.64 -11.31 -25.75
C ASN A 494 8.12 -11.71 -25.75
N PHE A 495 8.45 -12.96 -25.46
CA PHE A 495 9.83 -13.43 -25.32
C PHE A 495 10.59 -13.35 -26.65
N ARG A 496 11.88 -12.99 -26.54
CA ARG A 496 12.83 -12.92 -27.65
C ARG A 496 14.17 -13.52 -27.24
N LEU A 497 14.82 -14.20 -28.17
CA LEU A 497 16.13 -14.83 -27.97
C LEU A 497 17.03 -14.62 -29.19
N GLY A 498 18.35 -14.69 -28.95
CA GLY A 498 19.37 -14.63 -29.99
C GLY A 498 19.60 -13.23 -30.56
N ALA A 499 20.53 -13.14 -31.50
CA ALA A 499 20.99 -11.90 -32.12
C ALA A 499 19.82 -11.04 -32.62
N GLY A 500 19.78 -9.79 -32.17
CA GLY A 500 18.72 -8.83 -32.50
C GLY A 500 17.32 -9.22 -32.01
N GLY A 501 17.20 -10.24 -31.14
CA GLY A 501 15.92 -10.76 -30.67
C GLY A 501 15.13 -11.51 -31.74
N ALA A 502 15.81 -12.10 -32.73
CA ALA A 502 15.18 -12.77 -33.88
C ALA A 502 14.37 -14.03 -33.51
N GLY A 503 14.71 -14.69 -32.41
CA GLY A 503 13.98 -15.87 -31.91
C GLY A 503 12.71 -15.46 -31.16
N THR A 504 11.62 -15.27 -31.90
CA THR A 504 10.28 -15.09 -31.33
C THR A 504 9.69 -16.43 -30.86
N VAL A 505 8.57 -16.41 -30.14
CA VAL A 505 7.85 -17.64 -29.72
C VAL A 505 7.53 -18.53 -30.93
N ASP A 506 7.06 -17.94 -32.04
CA ASP A 506 6.74 -18.69 -33.27
C ASP A 506 7.99 -19.29 -33.92
N ALA A 507 9.09 -18.53 -33.99
CA ALA A 507 10.35 -19.02 -34.55
C ALA A 507 10.94 -20.16 -33.70
N LEU A 508 10.85 -20.04 -32.37
CA LEU A 508 11.25 -21.10 -31.45
C LEU A 508 10.35 -22.33 -31.58
N ALA A 509 9.04 -22.15 -31.80
CA ALA A 509 8.11 -23.26 -32.02
C ALA A 509 8.41 -24.01 -33.33
N GLU A 510 8.80 -23.29 -34.39
CA GLU A 510 9.25 -23.90 -35.64
C GLU A 510 10.54 -24.70 -35.45
N LEU A 511 11.52 -24.13 -34.75
CA LEU A 511 12.75 -24.82 -34.36
C LEU A 511 12.44 -26.06 -33.50
N GLY A 512 11.50 -25.95 -32.56
CA GLY A 512 11.05 -27.04 -31.70
C GLY A 512 10.48 -28.22 -32.48
N ARG A 513 9.65 -27.96 -33.51
CA ARG A 513 9.13 -28.99 -34.41
C ARG A 513 10.24 -29.73 -35.16
N ALA A 514 11.32 -29.04 -35.53
CA ALA A 514 12.46 -29.65 -36.22
C ALA A 514 13.38 -30.46 -35.29
N HIS A 515 13.42 -30.11 -34.00
CA HIS A 515 14.38 -30.66 -33.03
C HIS A 515 13.75 -31.48 -31.88
N GLY A 516 12.43 -31.67 -31.87
CA GLY A 516 11.74 -32.57 -30.95
C GLY A 516 11.46 -31.99 -29.56
N PHE A 517 11.24 -30.68 -29.46
CA PHE A 517 10.80 -30.03 -28.21
C PHE A 517 9.62 -29.09 -28.45
N ASP A 518 8.79 -28.90 -27.44
CA ASP A 518 7.64 -27.99 -27.53
C ASP A 518 7.98 -26.58 -27.07
N VAL A 519 7.28 -25.57 -27.59
CA VAL A 519 7.37 -24.19 -27.10
C VAL A 519 6.00 -23.73 -26.64
N ILE A 520 5.95 -23.29 -25.39
CA ILE A 520 4.72 -22.87 -24.70
C ILE A 520 4.85 -21.38 -24.42
N GLY A 521 4.23 -20.57 -25.28
CA GLY A 521 4.06 -19.14 -25.05
C GLY A 521 2.93 -18.89 -24.06
N MET A 522 3.21 -18.15 -22.99
CA MET A 522 2.23 -17.75 -22.00
C MET A 522 1.85 -16.29 -22.15
N ASP A 523 0.56 -16.00 -22.07
CA ASP A 523 0.10 -14.63 -21.93
C ASP A 523 0.70 -13.98 -20.68
N LEU A 524 1.06 -12.71 -20.82
CA LEU A 524 1.65 -11.96 -19.73
C LEU A 524 0.60 -11.74 -18.65
N VAL A 525 0.94 -12.07 -17.41
CA VAL A 525 0.11 -11.70 -16.25
C VAL A 525 0.01 -10.18 -16.22
N ASP A 526 -1.21 -9.67 -16.21
CA ASP A 526 -1.50 -8.24 -16.10
C ASP A 526 -2.20 -7.91 -14.79
N VAL A 527 -2.09 -6.64 -14.40
CA VAL A 527 -2.93 -6.03 -13.37
C VAL A 527 -3.49 -4.76 -13.99
N GLY A 528 -4.82 -4.65 -14.01
CA GLY A 528 -5.52 -3.54 -14.65
C GLY A 528 -5.37 -3.49 -16.18
N GLY A 529 -5.15 -4.62 -16.85
CA GLY A 529 -4.92 -4.66 -18.30
C GLY A 529 -3.51 -4.23 -18.73
N THR A 530 -2.63 -3.92 -17.76
CA THR A 530 -1.22 -3.60 -18.03
C THR A 530 -0.33 -4.76 -17.58
N PRO A 531 0.51 -5.34 -18.45
CA PRO A 531 1.41 -6.42 -18.09
C PRO A 531 2.30 -6.10 -16.89
N ILE A 532 2.47 -7.06 -15.99
CA ILE A 532 3.48 -7.00 -14.93
C ILE A 532 4.86 -7.16 -15.57
N SER A 533 5.70 -6.14 -15.48
CA SER A 533 7.07 -6.15 -16.02
C SER A 533 8.05 -5.49 -15.07
N ALA A 534 9.33 -5.86 -15.17
CA ALA A 534 10.41 -5.24 -14.41
C ALA A 534 10.50 -3.73 -14.66
N SER A 535 10.29 -3.27 -15.90
CA SER A 535 10.30 -1.84 -16.23
C SER A 535 9.17 -1.07 -15.53
N ARG A 536 7.96 -1.63 -15.46
CA ARG A 536 6.85 -1.04 -14.71
C ARG A 536 7.16 -0.96 -13.21
N ILE A 537 7.72 -2.03 -12.65
CA ILE A 537 8.03 -2.09 -11.22
C ILE A 537 9.15 -1.10 -10.87
N ARG A 538 10.21 -0.99 -11.68
CA ARG A 538 11.25 0.03 -11.49
C ARG A 538 10.66 1.43 -11.46
N ALA A 539 9.78 1.75 -12.40
CA ALA A 539 9.16 3.07 -12.43
C ALA A 539 8.38 3.38 -11.14
N LEU A 540 7.69 2.38 -10.56
CA LEU A 540 7.01 2.53 -9.27
C LEU A 540 7.99 2.73 -8.12
N VAL A 541 9.02 1.89 -8.03
CA VAL A 541 10.06 2.01 -7.00
C VAL A 541 10.71 3.39 -7.10
N GLU A 542 11.21 3.78 -8.27
CA GLU A 542 11.89 5.07 -8.51
C GLU A 542 10.98 6.28 -8.25
N ALA A 543 9.66 6.12 -8.33
CA ALA A 543 8.67 7.15 -7.96
C ALA A 543 8.35 7.17 -6.45
N GLY A 544 8.87 6.22 -5.66
CA GLY A 544 8.59 6.06 -4.23
C GLY A 544 7.31 5.29 -3.91
N ALA A 545 6.62 4.73 -4.92
CA ALA A 545 5.42 3.92 -4.77
C ALA A 545 5.78 2.46 -4.42
N VAL A 546 6.38 2.27 -3.25
CA VAL A 546 6.92 0.97 -2.82
C VAL A 546 5.83 -0.05 -2.50
N GLU A 547 4.65 0.41 -2.09
CA GLU A 547 3.46 -0.40 -1.87
C GLU A 547 2.96 -1.02 -3.18
N ASP A 548 2.76 -0.19 -4.20
CA ASP A 548 2.33 -0.64 -5.53
C ASP A 548 3.38 -1.60 -6.15
N ALA A 549 4.66 -1.28 -6.00
CA ALA A 549 5.74 -2.18 -6.41
C ALA A 549 5.63 -3.54 -5.70
N ALA A 550 5.31 -3.55 -4.40
CA ALA A 550 5.18 -4.77 -3.62
C ALA A 550 4.04 -5.67 -4.12
N ASP A 551 2.93 -5.09 -4.59
CA ASP A 551 1.80 -5.83 -5.14
C ASP A 551 2.12 -6.56 -6.44
N LEU A 552 2.93 -5.94 -7.31
CA LEU A 552 3.42 -6.56 -8.54
C LEU A 552 4.49 -7.61 -8.27
N LEU A 553 5.35 -7.35 -7.29
CA LEU A 553 6.42 -8.24 -6.86
C LEU A 553 5.90 -9.45 -6.08
N GLY A 554 4.78 -9.29 -5.37
CA GLY A 554 4.30 -10.24 -4.36
C GLY A 554 5.26 -10.36 -3.17
N ARG A 555 5.93 -9.26 -2.81
CA ARG A 555 6.83 -9.08 -1.64
C ARG A 555 7.24 -7.60 -1.58
N CYS A 556 7.72 -7.12 -0.44
CA CYS A 556 8.29 -5.77 -0.35
C CYS A 556 9.56 -5.62 -1.19
N HIS A 557 9.76 -4.43 -1.78
CA HIS A 557 11.04 -4.09 -2.38
C HIS A 557 12.11 -4.04 -1.28
N PHE A 558 13.31 -4.54 -1.58
CA PHE A 558 14.41 -4.52 -0.64
C PHE A 558 15.74 -4.33 -1.34
N VAL A 559 16.73 -3.88 -0.57
CA VAL A 559 18.11 -3.74 -1.03
C VAL A 559 19.07 -4.35 -0.03
N TRP A 560 20.23 -4.76 -0.51
CA TRP A 560 21.33 -5.30 0.28
C TRP A 560 22.47 -4.28 0.30
N GLY A 561 23.01 -4.01 1.49
CA GLY A 561 24.08 -3.05 1.64
C GLY A 561 24.88 -3.23 2.91
N GLN A 562 26.05 -2.59 2.95
CA GLN A 562 26.95 -2.62 4.11
C GLN A 562 26.64 -1.46 5.05
N VAL A 563 26.57 -1.73 6.34
CA VAL A 563 26.43 -0.70 7.37
C VAL A 563 27.78 -0.03 7.60
N GLU A 564 27.82 1.29 7.48
CA GLU A 564 29.00 2.13 7.67
C GLU A 564 28.82 3.08 8.86
N HIS A 565 29.92 3.64 9.34
CA HIS A 565 29.86 4.73 10.30
C HIS A 565 29.28 5.97 9.63
N GLY A 566 28.19 6.50 10.19
CA GLY A 566 27.63 7.78 9.77
C GLY A 566 28.48 8.97 10.23
N ARG A 567 28.05 10.19 9.89
CA ARG A 567 28.74 11.45 10.28
C ARG A 567 28.71 11.78 11.79
N GLY A 568 28.10 10.94 12.61
CA GLY A 568 27.97 11.17 14.06
C GLY A 568 26.88 12.17 14.48
N GLU A 569 26.04 12.65 13.56
CA GLU A 569 25.03 13.69 13.83
C GLU A 569 23.68 13.16 14.36
N GLY A 570 23.51 11.84 14.51
CA GLY A 570 22.24 11.21 14.89
C GLY A 570 22.10 10.76 16.35
N THR A 571 23.10 10.97 17.21
CA THR A 571 23.12 10.45 18.60
C THR A 571 22.23 11.21 19.59
N GLY A 572 21.57 12.30 19.16
CA GLY A 572 20.79 13.16 20.05
C GLY A 572 19.38 12.67 20.42
N LEU A 573 18.77 11.77 19.63
CA LEU A 573 17.35 11.36 19.81
C LEU A 573 17.16 9.99 20.46
N GLY A 574 18.25 9.30 20.83
CA GLY A 574 18.20 8.06 21.62
C GLY A 574 17.88 6.77 20.85
N PHE A 575 17.84 6.80 19.51
CA PHE A 575 17.63 5.60 18.68
C PHE A 575 18.92 5.20 17.93
N PRO A 576 19.26 3.91 17.85
CA PRO A 576 20.39 3.45 17.04
C PRO A 576 20.05 3.61 15.54
N THR A 577 21.02 4.11 14.78
CA THR A 577 20.86 4.39 13.35
C THR A 577 21.89 3.60 12.53
N ALA A 578 21.42 2.86 11.53
CA ALA A 578 22.28 2.19 10.55
C ALA A 578 22.39 3.04 9.28
N ASN A 579 23.62 3.40 8.90
CA ASN A 579 23.90 4.05 7.63
C ASN A 579 24.29 2.96 6.64
N VAL A 580 23.46 2.68 5.63
CA VAL A 580 23.63 1.55 4.72
C VAL A 580 24.07 2.06 3.35
N ARG A 581 25.26 1.65 2.93
CA ARG A 581 25.78 1.89 1.58
C ARG A 581 25.32 0.78 0.65
N VAL A 582 24.73 1.18 -0.47
CA VAL A 582 24.22 0.26 -1.50
C VAL A 582 24.93 0.49 -2.83
N ASP A 583 24.99 -0.56 -3.65
CA ASP A 583 25.59 -0.48 -4.98
C ASP A 583 24.75 0.39 -5.94
N ARG A 584 25.41 1.12 -6.85
CA ARG A 584 24.75 2.04 -7.80
C ARG A 584 23.85 1.33 -8.81
N SER A 585 24.11 0.04 -9.07
CA SER A 585 23.28 -0.76 -9.98
C SER A 585 21.93 -1.14 -9.38
N VAL A 586 21.68 -0.89 -8.09
CA VAL A 586 20.44 -1.27 -7.41
C VAL A 586 19.37 -0.18 -7.57
N CYS A 587 18.14 -0.59 -7.87
CA CYS A 587 16.99 0.29 -7.96
C CYS A 587 16.57 0.73 -6.54
N LEU A 588 16.85 1.99 -6.20
CA LEU A 588 16.41 2.60 -4.95
C LEU A 588 15.11 3.38 -5.15
N PRO A 589 14.26 3.47 -4.11
CA PRO A 589 13.10 4.32 -4.19
C PRO A 589 13.45 5.81 -4.18
N ALA A 590 12.48 6.67 -4.53
CA ALA A 590 12.66 8.13 -4.52
C ALA A 590 13.16 8.66 -3.16
N GLU A 591 13.83 9.81 -3.17
CA GLU A 591 14.21 10.48 -1.91
C GLU A 591 12.99 10.71 -1.02
N GLY A 592 13.12 10.42 0.27
CA GLY A 592 12.02 10.50 1.22
C GLY A 592 12.23 9.62 2.45
N VAL A 593 11.20 9.56 3.30
CA VAL A 593 11.18 8.70 4.48
C VAL A 593 10.17 7.58 4.26
N TYR A 594 10.60 6.36 4.53
CA TYR A 594 9.83 5.14 4.42
C TYR A 594 9.78 4.43 5.78
N ALA A 595 8.70 3.71 6.03
CA ALA A 595 8.68 2.69 7.07
C ALA A 595 9.08 1.35 6.48
N GLY A 596 9.77 0.55 7.27
CA GLY A 596 10.24 -0.75 6.82
C GLY A 596 10.96 -1.53 7.89
N PHE A 597 11.83 -2.44 7.44
CA PHE A 597 12.62 -3.28 8.33
C PHE A 597 14.09 -3.27 7.90
N VAL A 598 14.98 -3.32 8.88
CA VAL A 598 16.37 -3.71 8.66
C VAL A 598 16.54 -5.14 9.14
N VAL A 599 17.16 -5.98 8.33
CA VAL A 599 17.29 -7.40 8.60
C VAL A 599 18.75 -7.82 8.50
N ARG A 600 19.27 -8.43 9.56
CA ARG A 600 20.64 -8.93 9.59
C ARG A 600 20.73 -10.23 8.80
N GLY A 601 21.64 -10.26 7.82
CA GLY A 601 21.79 -11.40 6.89
C GLY A 601 22.59 -12.60 7.41
N ALA A 602 23.00 -12.63 8.69
CA ALA A 602 23.79 -13.71 9.27
C ALA A 602 23.08 -14.37 10.47
N GLY A 603 22.95 -15.71 10.43
CA GLY A 603 22.32 -16.51 11.48
C GLY A 603 20.80 -16.52 11.42
N ALA A 604 20.14 -16.53 12.58
CA ALA A 604 18.69 -16.32 12.66
C ALA A 604 18.34 -14.95 12.09
N LEU A 605 17.46 -14.93 11.07
CA LEU A 605 17.02 -13.70 10.41
C LEU A 605 16.11 -12.93 11.38
N THR A 606 16.64 -11.90 12.02
CA THR A 606 15.86 -10.96 12.85
C THR A 606 15.60 -9.69 12.05
N ALA A 607 14.34 -9.25 12.01
CA ALA A 607 13.92 -8.02 11.37
C ALA A 607 13.56 -6.96 12.43
N TRP A 608 14.24 -5.82 12.39
CA TRP A 608 13.96 -4.69 13.27
C TRP A 608 13.14 -3.64 12.53
N PRO A 609 11.99 -3.19 13.09
CA PRO A 609 11.22 -2.09 12.53
C PRO A 609 12.09 -0.84 12.43
N ALA A 610 11.99 -0.12 11.31
CA ALA A 610 12.81 1.06 11.07
C ALA A 610 12.07 2.17 10.32
N ALA A 611 12.42 3.41 10.65
CA ALA A 611 12.19 4.56 9.79
C ALA A 611 13.44 4.76 8.91
N ILE A 612 13.26 4.70 7.60
CA ILE A 612 14.33 4.65 6.59
C ILE A 612 14.32 5.94 5.79
N ASN A 613 15.35 6.75 5.94
CA ASN A 613 15.59 7.92 5.12
C ASN A 613 16.42 7.53 3.89
N VAL A 614 15.92 7.86 2.71
CA VAL A 614 16.58 7.62 1.43
C VAL A 614 17.09 8.96 0.91
N GLY A 615 18.41 9.11 0.79
CA GLY A 615 19.03 10.36 0.32
C GLY A 615 20.20 10.15 -0.62
N VAL A 616 20.38 11.09 -1.55
CA VAL A 616 21.59 11.18 -2.38
C VAL A 616 22.47 12.32 -1.85
N PRO A 617 23.74 12.09 -1.47
CA PRO A 617 24.60 13.17 -1.02
C PRO A 617 24.81 14.19 -2.14
N ARG A 618 24.45 15.45 -1.88
CA ARG A 618 24.90 16.57 -2.70
C ARG A 618 26.32 16.92 -2.30
N THR A 619 27.31 16.38 -3.00
CA THR A 619 28.71 16.76 -2.81
C THR A 619 28.91 18.21 -3.27
N PHE A 620 29.68 19.00 -2.52
CA PHE A 620 29.97 20.42 -2.83
C PHE A 620 30.89 20.62 -4.05
N ALA A 621 31.24 19.56 -4.78
CA ALA A 621 32.04 19.62 -6.00
C ALA A 621 31.14 19.41 -7.23
N PRO A 622 31.17 20.32 -8.24
CA PRO A 622 30.47 20.09 -9.50
C PRO A 622 30.98 18.81 -10.17
N GLY A 623 30.08 17.86 -10.44
CA GLY A 623 30.38 16.65 -11.24
C GLY A 623 30.66 15.36 -10.47
N ALA A 624 30.60 15.35 -9.13
CA ALA A 624 30.67 14.11 -8.34
C ALA A 624 29.32 13.86 -7.64
N GLU A 625 28.43 13.09 -8.27
CA GLU A 625 27.27 12.53 -7.56
C GLU A 625 27.78 11.57 -6.48
N GLY A 626 27.48 11.87 -5.21
CA GLY A 626 27.79 10.96 -4.10
C GLY A 626 27.04 9.63 -4.27
N GLN A 627 27.57 8.53 -3.71
CA GLN A 627 26.82 7.27 -3.66
C GLN A 627 25.58 7.46 -2.79
N ALA A 628 24.43 6.95 -3.25
CA ALA A 628 23.20 6.96 -2.47
C ALA A 628 23.42 6.22 -1.14
N PHE A 629 22.90 6.78 -0.06
CA PHE A 629 22.98 6.18 1.27
C PHE A 629 21.58 6.09 1.87
N LEU A 630 21.39 5.08 2.69
CA LEU A 630 20.18 4.90 3.48
C LEU A 630 20.51 5.14 4.94
N GLU A 631 19.68 5.89 5.64
CA GLU A 631 19.81 6.08 7.07
C GLU A 631 18.57 5.49 7.75
N ALA A 632 18.74 4.39 8.47
CA ALA A 632 17.66 3.64 9.08
C ALA A 632 17.69 3.75 10.61
N THR A 633 16.70 4.43 11.19
CA THR A 633 16.48 4.51 12.63
C THR A 633 15.77 3.24 13.10
N LEU A 634 16.46 2.40 13.88
CA LEU A 634 16.01 1.08 14.29
C LEU A 634 15.26 1.13 15.64
N LEU A 635 14.08 0.51 15.71
CA LEU A 635 13.31 0.37 16.94
C LEU A 635 13.63 -0.95 17.63
N GLY A 636 13.89 -0.88 18.95
CA GLY A 636 14.14 -2.04 19.81
C GLY A 636 15.44 -2.81 19.50
N PHE A 637 16.31 -2.26 18.65
CA PHE A 637 17.65 -2.80 18.44
C PHE A 637 18.61 -2.31 19.52
N SER A 638 19.48 -3.20 19.98
CA SER A 638 20.62 -2.85 20.84
C SER A 638 21.84 -3.64 20.37
N GLY A 639 22.96 -2.96 20.10
CA GLY A 639 24.18 -3.59 19.65
C GLY A 639 24.88 -2.81 18.55
N ASP A 640 25.77 -3.48 17.84
CA ASP A 640 26.57 -2.92 16.76
C ASP A 640 26.33 -3.69 15.45
N LEU A 641 26.04 -2.94 14.38
CA LEU A 641 25.89 -3.45 13.01
C LEU A 641 27.00 -2.98 12.07
N TYR A 642 27.94 -2.14 12.52
CA TYR A 642 28.98 -1.58 11.67
C TYR A 642 29.81 -2.68 10.99
N GLY A 643 30.09 -2.48 9.70
CA GLY A 643 30.79 -3.42 8.84
C GLY A 643 29.97 -4.63 8.40
N GLN A 644 28.82 -4.90 9.04
CA GLN A 644 27.92 -5.98 8.64
C GLN A 644 27.10 -5.59 7.41
N TYR A 645 26.66 -6.60 6.69
CA TYR A 645 25.70 -6.41 5.61
C TYR A 645 24.28 -6.72 6.08
N VAL A 646 23.34 -5.88 5.66
CA VAL A 646 21.93 -5.93 6.06
C VAL A 646 21.03 -5.78 4.85
N TYR A 647 19.83 -6.37 4.93
CA TYR A 647 18.74 -6.04 4.04
C TYR A 647 17.97 -4.85 4.60
N VAL A 648 17.62 -3.91 3.72
CA VAL A 648 16.69 -2.82 4.02
C VAL A 648 15.44 -3.06 3.19
N VAL A 649 14.33 -3.36 3.87
CA VAL A 649 13.04 -3.73 3.29
C VAL A 649 12.09 -2.55 3.39
N PHE A 650 11.56 -2.07 2.27
CA PHE A 650 10.65 -0.92 2.19
C PHE A 650 9.20 -1.40 2.23
N VAL A 651 8.47 -1.00 3.27
CA VAL A 651 7.06 -1.40 3.47
C VAL A 651 6.11 -0.31 3.01
N ARG A 652 6.39 0.94 3.39
CA ARG A 652 5.45 2.05 3.21
C ARG A 652 6.14 3.38 3.06
N TRP A 653 5.64 4.22 2.16
CA TRP A 653 6.05 5.62 2.09
C TRP A 653 5.41 6.43 3.24
N LEU A 654 6.21 7.25 3.94
CA LEU A 654 5.72 8.11 5.03
C LEU A 654 5.62 9.57 4.59
N ARG A 655 6.71 10.12 4.03
CA ARG A 655 6.77 11.51 3.59
C ARG A 655 7.91 11.77 2.61
N GLY A 656 7.84 12.90 1.92
CA GLY A 656 8.92 13.39 1.06
C GLY A 656 10.06 14.05 1.85
N PRO A 657 11.12 14.48 1.15
CA PRO A 657 12.21 15.26 1.74
C PRO A 657 11.71 16.64 2.18
N GLU A 658 12.14 17.10 3.35
CA GLU A 658 11.75 18.38 3.92
C GLU A 658 12.97 19.12 4.47
N ARG A 659 12.95 20.46 4.39
CA ARG A 659 13.93 21.31 5.04
C ARG A 659 13.31 21.86 6.31
N PHE A 660 13.96 21.63 7.45
CA PHE A 660 13.49 22.11 8.74
C PHE A 660 14.12 23.46 9.07
N SER A 661 13.31 24.35 9.63
CA SER A 661 13.75 25.69 10.06
C SER A 661 14.33 25.71 11.47
N SER A 662 14.10 24.64 12.25
CA SER A 662 14.62 24.48 13.61
C SER A 662 14.84 23.01 13.98
N VAL A 663 15.65 22.78 15.02
CA VAL A 663 15.91 21.44 15.59
C VAL A 663 14.64 20.83 16.20
N ASP A 664 13.77 21.64 16.81
CA ASP A 664 12.51 21.18 17.40
C ASP A 664 11.52 20.68 16.34
N GLU A 665 11.48 21.34 15.18
CA GLU A 665 10.66 20.92 14.04
C GLU A 665 11.14 19.59 13.44
N LEU A 666 12.46 19.47 13.27
CA LEU A 666 13.10 18.21 12.86
C LEU A 666 12.78 17.10 13.86
N THR A 667 12.94 17.37 15.16
CA THR A 667 12.74 16.40 16.24
C THR A 667 11.30 15.90 16.28
N ARG A 668 10.31 16.80 16.26
CA ARG A 668 8.89 16.43 16.22
C ARG A 668 8.55 15.58 15.00
N THR A 669 9.10 15.93 13.83
CA THR A 669 8.85 15.20 12.59
C THR A 669 9.46 13.80 12.60
N VAL A 670 10.69 13.67 13.11
CA VAL A 670 11.36 12.37 13.26
C VAL A 670 10.62 11.49 14.27
N LEU A 671 10.22 12.04 15.42
CA LEU A 671 9.44 11.31 16.43
C LEU A 671 8.08 10.85 15.87
N ALA A 672 7.38 11.68 15.09
CA ALA A 672 6.13 11.28 14.44
C ALA A 672 6.32 10.10 13.47
N ASN A 673 7.42 10.07 12.71
CA ASN A 673 7.77 8.94 11.84
C ASN A 673 8.03 7.66 12.66
N VAL A 674 8.83 7.78 13.73
CA VAL A 674 9.12 6.66 14.64
C VAL A 674 7.86 6.16 15.33
N ASP A 675 6.95 7.04 15.75
CA ASP A 675 5.67 6.68 16.35
C ASP A 675 4.74 5.97 15.36
N TRP A 676 4.81 6.33 14.07
CA TRP A 676 4.10 5.58 13.04
C TRP A 676 4.65 4.15 12.91
N VAL A 677 5.98 4.01 12.82
CA VAL A 677 6.66 2.70 12.73
C VAL A 677 6.34 1.86 13.96
N ARG A 678 6.41 2.45 15.16
CA ARG A 678 6.12 1.77 16.43
C ARG A 678 4.70 1.21 16.44
N ARG A 679 3.72 2.02 16.08
CA ARG A 679 2.30 1.64 16.10
C ARG A 679 1.94 0.62 15.02
N SER A 680 2.61 0.66 13.87
CA SER A 680 2.23 -0.14 12.69
C SER A 680 3.06 -1.41 12.56
N LEU A 681 4.38 -1.31 12.69
CA LEU A 681 5.32 -2.42 12.47
C LEU A 681 5.76 -3.11 13.78
N GLY A 682 5.74 -2.36 14.88
CA GLY A 682 6.10 -2.82 16.23
C GLY A 682 7.32 -2.09 16.80
N GLU A 683 7.72 -2.49 18.01
CA GLU A 683 8.76 -1.80 18.79
C GLU A 683 10.02 -2.64 19.07
N SER A 684 10.02 -3.90 18.64
CA SER A 684 11.10 -4.86 18.90
C SER A 684 11.41 -5.72 17.68
N GLY A 685 12.61 -6.32 17.68
CA GLY A 685 13.04 -7.24 16.62
C GLY A 685 12.16 -8.49 16.57
N VAL A 686 11.78 -8.90 15.36
CA VAL A 686 10.99 -10.10 15.10
C VAL A 686 11.85 -11.15 14.41
N GLU A 687 11.93 -12.35 14.97
CA GLU A 687 12.56 -13.48 14.29
C GLU A 687 11.69 -13.97 13.13
N LEU A 688 12.33 -14.15 11.97
CA LEU A 688 11.67 -14.58 10.74
C LEU A 688 11.76 -16.09 10.52
N ALA A 689 12.65 -16.79 11.25
CA ALA A 689 12.70 -18.24 11.28
C ALA A 689 11.88 -18.78 12.47
N GLY A 690 11.09 -19.85 12.27
CA GLY A 690 10.54 -20.64 13.40
C GLY A 690 9.04 -20.58 13.68
N VAL A 691 8.20 -19.99 12.81
CA VAL A 691 6.75 -20.26 12.87
C VAL A 691 6.37 -21.13 11.68
N SER A 692 6.48 -22.45 11.88
CA SER A 692 5.75 -23.42 11.05
C SER A 692 4.27 -23.06 11.10
N ALA A 693 3.58 -23.12 9.97
CA ALA A 693 2.12 -23.03 9.90
C ALA A 693 1.46 -24.11 10.77
#